data_AF-A0A518EUI2-F1
#
_entry.id   AF-A0A518EUI2-F1
#
_cell.length_a   1.000
_cell.length_b   1.000
_cell.length_c   1.000
_cell.angle_alpha   90.00
_cell.angle_beta   90.00
_cell.angle_gamma   90.00
#
_symmetry.space_group_name_H-M   'P 1'
#
loop_
_entity.id
_entity.type
_entity.pdbx_description
1 polymer ?
#
loop_
_entity_poly.entity_id
_entity_poly.type
_entity_poly.pdbx_seq_one_letter_code
_entity_poly.pdbx_strand_id
1 'polypeptide(L)'
;MGNQDVNTGGNTDLRSFMQAVLEDIQCLETMIERGMIERDVRRIGAEQELFLVDDSWHAVAKQSEVLARLKGNYTRELAAFNIEANMSPQPLGGNCLSAMQEELDVLIRDARGAAQAEDARILMCGILPTLHQSDLSLANMAESERYHRLNRVMVEMRGGHFETLIKGLDELRVVHDNVMMEACNTSFQVHFQVCDEEFANLYNLAQLVTGPVLAAAVNSPVLLQHRLWHESRVALFAQSLDVRNASQMARNQRQRVTFGERWVQNGVIEIFREDVARFRLLLGADTISSSFETLEKGGIPTLDALRMHNGTVYRWNRPCYGISDGKPHLRIENRVLPAGPTTQDEIANAAFFFGLMIAYGEELDDVRRVMEFDDAKGNFMAAARYGLSAEMRWLGGRSVSARDLILSDLLPRAREGLAFKKIDSADIDRYCGLIEERVSSGRTGAQWALDSLARMGDKGTRDERHRALASATYARQASGLPGHRWALAELDDSTDWRHSFRTVAQIMSRDVFTVHPEDVIDLAVSLMDWEHIRYVPVEDSHGALVGLLSQRMLMRLVAKRGGKRASDAPLSVGEVMSKNPVTISPGDTTLAAIDKMNEMKIGCLPVVESGRLVGIVTEHDFVDAAAKLLRQTLEGRPIGPKKGQADAGS
;
A
#
# COMPACT_ATOMS: atom_id res chain seq x y z
N MET A 1 8.82 -7.82 16.11
CA MET A 1 9.47 -8.29 14.88
C MET A 1 9.60 -9.81 14.80
N GLY A 2 9.25 -10.35 13.62
CA GLY A 2 9.46 -11.75 13.26
C GLY A 2 10.92 -12.05 12.95
N ASN A 3 11.35 -13.29 13.17
CA ASN A 3 12.70 -13.75 12.87
C ASN A 3 12.95 -13.76 11.35
N GLN A 4 14.09 -13.24 10.90
CA GLN A 4 14.47 -13.12 9.48
C GLN A 4 15.25 -14.35 8.99
N ASP A 5 15.74 -15.22 9.89
CA ASP A 5 16.52 -16.40 9.55
C ASP A 5 15.63 -17.56 9.10
N VAL A 6 15.78 -18.03 7.84
CA VAL A 6 14.96 -19.11 7.25
C VAL A 6 15.81 -19.94 6.28
N ASN A 7 15.71 -21.28 6.30
CA ASN A 7 16.41 -22.19 5.38
C ASN A 7 15.49 -23.27 4.72
N THR A 8 16.07 -24.09 3.83
CA THR A 8 15.54 -24.85 2.68
C THR A 8 15.10 -26.31 2.95
N GLY A 9 14.68 -26.66 4.17
CA GLY A 9 14.32 -28.03 4.53
C GLY A 9 13.03 -28.60 3.90
N GLY A 10 13.03 -29.90 3.57
CA GLY A 10 11.87 -30.67 3.08
C GLY A 10 10.85 -31.06 4.17
N ASN A 11 9.89 -31.96 3.87
CA ASN A 11 8.74 -32.34 4.74
C ASN A 11 9.06 -32.77 6.20
N THR A 12 10.30 -33.14 6.51
CA THR A 12 10.73 -33.49 7.87
C THR A 12 10.96 -32.24 8.74
N ASP A 13 11.36 -31.12 8.13
CA ASP A 13 11.60 -29.82 8.76
C ASP A 13 10.27 -29.20 9.28
N LEU A 14 9.21 -29.23 8.47
CA LEU A 14 7.90 -28.66 8.83
C LEU A 14 7.23 -29.35 10.03
N ARG A 15 7.45 -30.65 10.22
CA ARG A 15 6.89 -31.39 11.36
C ARG A 15 7.57 -31.00 12.67
N SER A 16 8.90 -30.97 12.67
CA SER A 16 9.69 -30.51 13.82
C SER A 16 9.36 -29.06 14.17
N PHE A 17 9.21 -28.20 13.16
CA PHE A 17 8.81 -26.82 13.37
C PHE A 17 7.41 -26.69 13.99
N MET A 18 6.42 -27.45 13.50
CA MET A 18 5.08 -27.45 14.12
C MET A 18 5.14 -27.92 15.58
N GLN A 19 5.98 -28.90 15.88
CA GLN A 19 6.18 -29.38 17.24
C GLN A 19 6.76 -28.26 18.14
N ALA A 20 7.74 -27.50 17.64
CA ALA A 20 8.28 -26.33 18.32
C ALA A 20 7.24 -25.21 18.50
N VAL A 21 6.36 -24.96 17.53
CA VAL A 21 5.26 -23.99 17.67
C VAL A 21 4.30 -24.40 18.79
N LEU A 22 3.96 -25.69 18.88
CA LEU A 22 3.09 -26.20 19.95
C LEU A 22 3.75 -26.10 21.32
N GLU A 23 5.05 -26.42 21.39
CA GLU A 23 5.88 -26.23 22.59
C GLU A 23 5.93 -24.75 23.03
N ASP A 24 6.12 -23.82 22.09
CA ASP A 24 6.12 -22.38 22.40
C ASP A 24 4.78 -21.90 22.98
N ILE A 25 3.65 -22.41 22.45
CA ILE A 25 2.32 -22.09 22.99
C ILE A 25 2.17 -22.62 24.42
N GLN A 26 2.62 -23.84 24.69
CA GLN A 26 2.57 -24.43 26.03
C GLN A 26 3.50 -23.69 27.02
N CYS A 27 4.67 -23.25 26.56
CA CYS A 27 5.56 -22.41 27.35
C CYS A 27 4.92 -21.06 27.68
N LEU A 28 4.25 -20.42 26.71
CA LEU A 28 3.54 -19.16 26.96
C LEU A 28 2.39 -19.34 27.96
N GLU A 29 1.61 -20.41 27.84
CA GLU A 29 0.56 -20.77 28.80
C GLU A 29 1.13 -20.94 30.22
N THR A 30 2.23 -21.69 30.34
CA THR A 30 2.95 -21.88 31.61
C THR A 30 3.48 -20.56 32.18
N MET A 31 4.02 -19.67 31.34
CA MET A 31 4.49 -18.35 31.77
C MET A 31 3.35 -17.46 32.28
N ILE A 32 2.18 -17.53 31.65
CA ILE A 32 0.96 -16.83 32.10
C ILE A 32 0.51 -17.39 33.46
N GLU A 33 0.41 -18.71 33.60
CA GLU A 33 0.01 -19.37 34.85
C GLU A 33 0.96 -19.07 36.02
N ARG A 34 2.26 -18.93 35.73
CA ARG A 34 3.29 -18.55 36.71
C ARG A 34 3.35 -17.05 37.00
N GLY A 35 2.51 -16.23 36.35
CA GLY A 35 2.51 -14.78 36.52
C GLY A 35 3.81 -14.11 36.03
N MET A 36 4.46 -14.66 35.01
CA MET A 36 5.75 -14.15 34.51
C MET A 36 5.58 -12.95 33.57
N ILE A 37 4.41 -12.79 32.95
CA ILE A 37 4.12 -11.68 32.02
C ILE A 37 4.13 -10.35 32.78
N GLU A 38 4.85 -9.35 32.25
CA GLU A 38 4.96 -8.04 32.87
C GLU A 38 3.60 -7.31 32.97
N ARG A 39 3.29 -6.78 34.17
CA ARG A 39 1.99 -6.15 34.47
C ARG A 39 2.06 -4.67 34.86
N ASP A 40 3.17 -4.25 35.47
CA ASP A 40 3.26 -2.93 36.14
C ASP A 40 3.55 -1.77 35.19
N VAL A 41 3.92 -2.06 33.94
CA VAL A 41 4.35 -1.07 32.96
C VAL A 41 3.52 -1.20 31.69
N ARG A 42 3.09 -0.07 31.16
CA ARG A 42 2.47 0.03 29.85
C ARG A 42 3.38 0.83 28.95
N ARG A 43 3.95 0.20 27.92
CA ARG A 43 4.75 0.86 26.89
C ARG A 43 3.96 0.97 25.59
N ILE A 44 4.24 2.02 24.84
CA ILE A 44 3.81 2.23 23.46
C ILE A 44 5.03 2.30 22.56
N GLY A 45 4.84 2.05 21.27
CA GLY A 45 5.89 2.13 20.27
C GLY A 45 5.30 2.13 18.87
N ALA A 46 6.12 2.25 17.84
CA ALA A 46 5.66 2.11 16.48
C ALA A 46 6.73 1.60 15.51
N GLU A 47 6.28 1.09 14.37
CA GLU A 47 7.08 0.70 13.21
C GLU A 47 6.62 1.56 12.02
N GLN A 48 7.55 2.13 11.28
CA GLN A 48 7.32 3.04 10.15
C GLN A 48 7.86 2.43 8.86
N GLU A 49 6.98 2.18 7.90
CA GLU A 49 7.39 1.76 6.55
C GLU A 49 7.46 2.96 5.59
N LEU A 50 8.41 2.93 4.65
CA LEU A 50 8.73 4.05 3.77
C LEU A 50 8.95 3.59 2.33
N PHE A 51 8.64 4.46 1.36
CA PHE A 51 9.00 4.25 -0.05
C PHE A 51 10.30 4.97 -0.40
N LEU A 52 11.12 4.30 -1.22
CA LEU A 52 12.25 4.86 -1.95
C LEU A 52 11.80 5.22 -3.36
N VAL A 53 12.02 6.47 -3.76
CA VAL A 53 11.70 6.98 -5.10
C VAL A 53 12.90 7.64 -5.76
N ASP A 54 12.98 7.58 -7.08
CA ASP A 54 13.98 8.31 -7.85
C ASP A 54 13.55 9.78 -8.10
N ASP A 55 14.36 10.53 -8.85
CA ASP A 55 14.03 11.92 -9.24
C ASP A 55 12.83 12.03 -10.19
N SER A 56 12.40 10.91 -10.78
CA SER A 56 11.17 10.77 -11.55
C SER A 56 9.96 10.49 -10.66
N TRP A 57 10.15 10.39 -9.34
CA TRP A 57 9.14 9.99 -8.36
C TRP A 57 8.60 8.57 -8.56
N HIS A 58 9.29 7.72 -9.31
CA HIS A 58 8.97 6.30 -9.45
C HIS A 58 9.71 5.49 -8.39
N ALA A 59 9.20 4.30 -8.06
CA ALA A 59 9.85 3.41 -7.12
C ALA A 59 11.28 3.06 -7.58
N VAL A 60 12.25 3.04 -6.67
CA VAL A 60 13.64 2.72 -7.00
C VAL A 60 14.21 1.65 -6.06
N ALA A 61 14.76 0.59 -6.64
CA ALA A 61 15.32 -0.56 -5.93
C ALA A 61 16.71 -0.24 -5.35
N LYS A 62 16.78 0.58 -4.29
CA LYS A 62 18.01 1.00 -3.60
C LYS A 62 18.03 0.69 -2.10
N GLN A 63 17.17 -0.22 -1.64
CA GLN A 63 17.03 -0.57 -0.23
C GLN A 63 18.37 -1.00 0.40
N SER A 64 19.14 -1.89 -0.24
CA SER A 64 20.40 -2.41 0.30
C SER A 64 21.45 -1.31 0.49
N GLU A 65 21.59 -0.43 -0.48
CA GLU A 65 22.51 0.70 -0.48
C GLU A 65 22.14 1.73 0.60
N VAL A 66 20.86 2.04 0.70
CA VAL A 66 20.35 2.98 1.72
C VAL A 66 20.51 2.40 3.12
N LEU A 67 20.14 1.13 3.34
CA LEU A 67 20.31 0.46 4.63
C LEU A 67 21.78 0.36 5.04
N ALA A 68 22.71 0.18 4.11
CA ALA A 68 24.15 0.15 4.40
C ALA A 68 24.68 1.48 4.98
N ARG A 69 23.99 2.60 4.74
CA ARG A 69 24.33 3.92 5.29
C ARG A 69 23.66 4.21 6.63
N LEU A 70 22.56 3.54 6.91
CA LEU A 70 21.79 3.74 8.13
C LEU A 70 22.39 2.94 9.29
N LYS A 71 22.30 3.51 10.49
CA LYS A 71 22.78 2.86 11.72
C LYS A 71 21.60 2.47 12.60
N GLY A 72 21.51 1.17 12.92
CA GLY A 72 20.51 0.63 13.85
C GLY A 72 19.07 0.84 13.39
N ASN A 73 18.10 0.21 14.07
CA ASN A 73 16.64 0.41 13.96
C ASN A 73 15.97 0.36 12.57
N TYR A 74 16.69 0.19 11.46
CA TYR A 74 16.12 -0.01 10.14
C TYR A 74 16.23 -1.47 9.70
N THR A 75 15.21 -1.94 8.99
CA THR A 75 15.09 -3.31 8.50
C THR A 75 14.65 -3.31 7.04
N ARG A 76 14.87 -4.45 6.38
CA ARG A 76 14.38 -4.71 5.02
C ARG A 76 12.90 -5.02 5.07
N GLU A 77 12.19 -4.52 4.07
CA GLU A 77 10.84 -4.93 3.70
C GLU A 77 10.82 -5.80 2.45
N LEU A 78 9.64 -6.33 2.06
CA LEU A 78 9.49 -7.28 0.94
C LEU A 78 10.15 -6.79 -0.36
N ALA A 79 9.95 -5.52 -0.74
CA ALA A 79 10.54 -4.95 -1.94
C ALA A 79 11.80 -4.14 -1.66
N ALA A 80 12.70 -4.15 -2.62
CA ALA A 80 13.94 -3.38 -2.64
C ALA A 80 13.72 -1.86 -2.76
N PHE A 81 12.47 -1.40 -2.84
CA PHE A 81 12.08 0.02 -2.80
C PHE A 81 11.34 0.41 -1.52
N ASN A 82 11.27 -0.49 -0.52
CA ASN A 82 10.72 -0.20 0.80
C ASN A 82 11.78 -0.34 1.89
N ILE A 83 11.68 0.45 2.96
CA ILE A 83 12.43 0.24 4.21
C ILE A 83 11.49 0.39 5.39
N GLU A 84 11.81 -0.26 6.50
CA GLU A 84 11.10 -0.10 7.76
C GLU A 84 12.05 0.52 8.81
N ALA A 85 11.53 1.42 9.63
CA ALA A 85 12.18 2.00 10.79
C ALA A 85 11.41 1.62 12.06
N ASN A 86 12.12 1.16 13.09
CA ASN A 86 11.55 0.71 14.35
C ASN A 86 11.83 1.72 15.45
N MET A 87 10.77 2.19 16.12
CA MET A 87 10.89 3.13 17.23
C MET A 87 11.10 2.41 18.55
N SER A 88 11.76 3.09 19.47
CA SER A 88 12.01 2.62 20.82
C SER A 88 10.70 2.59 21.62
N PRO A 89 10.50 1.60 22.50
CA PRO A 89 9.31 1.56 23.35
C PRO A 89 9.36 2.67 24.42
N GLN A 90 8.30 3.46 24.52
CA GLN A 90 8.15 4.56 25.48
C GLN A 90 7.11 4.19 26.56
N PRO A 91 7.37 4.43 27.85
CA PRO A 91 6.33 4.33 28.88
C PRO A 91 5.15 5.26 28.58
N LEU A 92 3.92 4.79 28.78
CA LEU A 92 2.70 5.55 28.54
C LEU A 92 2.43 6.54 29.67
N GLY A 93 2.57 7.84 29.39
CA GLY A 93 2.36 8.95 30.30
C GLY A 93 3.28 10.14 29.99
N GLY A 94 3.02 11.30 30.58
CA GLY A 94 3.84 12.51 30.38
C GLY A 94 3.91 12.93 28.91
N ASN A 95 5.14 13.18 28.43
CA ASN A 95 5.44 13.64 27.08
C ASN A 95 5.66 12.50 26.06
N CYS A 96 5.13 11.29 26.31
CA CYS A 96 5.46 10.12 25.49
C CYS A 96 5.05 10.29 24.00
N LEU A 97 4.02 11.09 23.70
CA LEU A 97 3.57 11.32 22.32
C LEU A 97 4.52 12.29 21.58
N SER A 98 4.92 13.42 22.20
CA SER A 98 5.96 14.28 21.62
C SER A 98 7.31 13.57 21.51
N ALA A 99 7.68 12.74 22.49
CA ALA A 99 8.91 11.95 22.44
C ALA A 99 8.89 10.95 21.27
N MET A 100 7.74 10.28 21.04
CA MET A 100 7.55 9.46 19.85
C MET A 100 7.68 10.29 18.56
N GLN A 101 7.08 11.47 18.49
CA GLN A 101 7.21 12.32 17.31
C GLN A 101 8.67 12.74 17.06
N GLU A 102 9.39 13.15 18.09
CA GLU A 102 10.80 13.55 18.00
C GLU A 102 11.68 12.40 17.50
N GLU A 103 11.49 11.19 18.02
CA GLU A 103 12.19 9.99 17.54
C GLU A 103 11.85 9.69 16.08
N LEU A 104 10.57 9.75 15.71
CA LEU A 104 10.13 9.53 14.34
C LEU A 104 10.72 10.58 13.38
N ASP A 105 10.71 11.86 13.75
CA ASP A 105 11.29 12.95 12.95
C ASP A 105 12.81 12.74 12.74
N VAL A 106 13.52 12.22 13.75
CA VAL A 106 14.94 11.83 13.64
C VAL A 106 15.11 10.66 12.65
N LEU A 107 14.31 9.60 12.77
CA LEU A 107 14.38 8.45 11.88
C LEU A 107 14.10 8.86 10.42
N ILE A 108 13.06 9.65 10.18
CA ILE A 108 12.72 10.13 8.82
C ILE A 108 13.85 11.01 8.25
N ARG A 109 14.44 11.89 9.06
CA ARG A 109 15.56 12.74 8.62
C ARG A 109 16.78 11.90 8.24
N ASP A 110 17.13 10.92 9.06
CA ASP A 110 18.30 10.07 8.82
C ASP A 110 18.08 9.19 7.57
N ALA A 111 16.88 8.60 7.42
CA ALA A 111 16.46 7.87 6.22
C ALA A 111 16.53 8.74 4.95
N ARG A 112 16.04 9.99 5.01
CA ARG A 112 16.13 10.95 3.90
C ARG A 112 17.58 11.25 3.53
N GLY A 113 18.45 11.47 4.52
CA GLY A 113 19.88 11.71 4.30
C GLY A 113 20.58 10.53 3.64
N ALA A 114 20.28 9.31 4.08
CA ALA A 114 20.83 8.08 3.50
C ALA A 114 20.34 7.85 2.07
N ALA A 115 19.04 8.03 1.81
CA ALA A 115 18.46 7.91 0.47
C ALA A 115 19.06 8.93 -0.50
N GLN A 116 19.20 10.19 -0.08
CA GLN A 116 19.75 11.25 -0.92
C GLN A 116 21.21 10.97 -1.33
N ALA A 117 21.99 10.36 -0.44
CA ALA A 117 23.37 9.98 -0.73
C ALA A 117 23.49 8.84 -1.76
N GLU A 118 22.38 8.17 -2.07
CA GLU A 118 22.25 7.10 -3.06
C GLU A 118 21.31 7.51 -4.20
N ASP A 119 21.19 8.80 -4.55
CA ASP A 119 20.30 9.31 -5.61
C ASP A 119 18.85 8.76 -5.52
N ALA A 120 18.33 8.67 -4.30
CA ALA A 120 16.97 8.28 -3.98
C ALA A 120 16.35 9.28 -3.00
N ARG A 121 15.03 9.21 -2.82
CA ARG A 121 14.27 10.04 -1.88
C ARG A 121 13.32 9.17 -1.08
N ILE A 122 13.07 9.57 0.17
CA ILE A 122 12.05 8.95 1.03
C ILE A 122 10.72 9.68 0.86
N LEU A 123 9.66 8.92 0.62
CA LEU A 123 8.28 9.42 0.53
C LEU A 123 7.38 8.63 1.49
N MET A 124 6.64 9.32 2.36
CA MET A 124 5.70 8.69 3.30
C MET A 124 4.27 8.73 2.74
N CYS A 125 3.71 7.59 2.39
CA CYS A 125 2.33 7.45 1.95
C CYS A 125 1.93 5.98 2.00
N GLY A 126 0.67 5.65 2.30
CA GLY A 126 0.27 4.24 2.43
C GLY A 126 0.42 3.44 1.13
N ILE A 127 0.15 4.03 -0.04
CA ILE A 127 0.48 3.46 -1.36
C ILE A 127 1.11 4.55 -2.21
N LEU A 128 2.27 4.26 -2.82
CA LEU A 128 2.95 5.18 -3.73
C LEU A 128 2.12 5.40 -5.01
N PRO A 129 1.65 6.63 -5.31
CA PRO A 129 0.72 6.87 -6.43
C PRO A 129 1.31 6.58 -7.82
N THR A 130 2.63 6.54 -7.93
CA THR A 130 3.40 6.33 -9.16
C THR A 130 3.81 4.89 -9.40
N LEU A 131 3.44 3.94 -8.51
CA LEU A 131 3.71 2.52 -8.73
C LEU A 131 3.05 2.00 -10.00
N HIS A 132 3.82 1.21 -10.75
CA HIS A 132 3.37 0.46 -11.92
C HIS A 132 3.42 -1.05 -11.63
N GLN A 133 2.68 -1.83 -12.42
CA GLN A 133 2.71 -3.29 -12.30
C GLN A 133 4.10 -3.86 -12.59
N SER A 134 4.87 -3.23 -13.49
CA SER A 134 6.26 -3.57 -13.79
C SER A 134 7.19 -3.46 -12.58
N ASP A 135 6.87 -2.57 -11.63
CA ASP A 135 7.66 -2.40 -10.41
C ASP A 135 7.49 -3.62 -9.48
N LEU A 136 6.39 -4.37 -9.61
CA LEU A 136 5.97 -5.46 -8.74
C LEU A 136 6.43 -6.82 -9.29
N SER A 137 7.68 -6.86 -9.78
CA SER A 137 8.33 -8.08 -10.26
C SER A 137 9.34 -8.61 -9.25
N LEU A 138 9.71 -9.89 -9.37
CA LEU A 138 10.72 -10.51 -8.51
C LEU A 138 12.11 -9.83 -8.62
N ALA A 139 12.37 -9.08 -9.70
CA ALA A 139 13.60 -8.32 -9.86
C ALA A 139 13.72 -7.16 -8.85
N ASN A 140 12.59 -6.68 -8.33
CA ASN A 140 12.54 -5.64 -7.30
C ASN A 140 12.25 -6.22 -5.91
N MET A 141 12.30 -7.55 -5.74
CA MET A 141 12.22 -8.17 -4.41
C MET A 141 13.51 -7.88 -3.63
N ALA A 142 13.39 -7.61 -2.34
CA ALA A 142 14.55 -7.44 -1.48
C ALA A 142 15.42 -8.70 -1.46
N GLU A 143 16.74 -8.51 -1.35
CA GLU A 143 17.73 -9.60 -1.29
C GLU A 143 17.62 -10.36 0.04
N SER A 144 16.66 -11.28 0.11
CA SER A 144 16.34 -12.06 1.30
C SER A 144 15.81 -13.44 0.92
N GLU A 145 16.50 -14.47 1.40
CA GLU A 145 16.08 -15.86 1.21
C GLU A 145 14.68 -16.12 1.78
N ARG A 146 14.36 -15.47 2.90
CA ARG A 146 13.03 -15.52 3.54
C ARG A 146 11.93 -15.09 2.57
N TYR A 147 12.08 -13.97 1.88
CA TYR A 147 11.07 -13.45 0.96
C TYR A 147 10.93 -14.32 -0.29
N HIS A 148 12.04 -14.78 -0.88
CA HIS A 148 12.00 -15.71 -2.01
C HIS A 148 11.35 -17.05 -1.64
N ARG A 149 11.58 -17.57 -0.42
CA ARG A 149 10.88 -18.77 0.07
C ARG A 149 9.40 -18.52 0.27
N LEU A 150 9.04 -17.41 0.92
CA LEU A 150 7.65 -17.02 1.13
C LEU A 150 6.88 -16.97 -0.20
N ASN A 151 7.47 -16.31 -1.21
CA ASN A 151 6.93 -16.25 -2.56
C ASN A 151 6.67 -17.64 -3.15
N ARG A 152 7.71 -18.50 -3.18
CA ARG A 152 7.59 -19.85 -3.75
C ARG A 152 6.49 -20.67 -3.07
N VAL A 153 6.47 -20.69 -1.74
CA VAL A 153 5.49 -21.49 -0.98
C VAL A 153 4.07 -20.95 -1.17
N MET A 154 3.88 -19.63 -1.14
CA MET A 154 2.56 -19.03 -1.34
C MET A 154 2.02 -19.28 -2.76
N VAL A 155 2.85 -19.13 -3.79
CA VAL A 155 2.50 -19.42 -5.19
C VAL A 155 2.12 -20.90 -5.36
N GLU A 156 2.92 -21.81 -4.80
CA GLU A 156 2.64 -23.25 -4.83
C GLU A 156 1.31 -23.59 -4.13
N MET A 157 1.07 -23.01 -2.95
CA MET A 157 -0.19 -23.19 -2.22
C MET A 157 -1.40 -22.67 -2.99
N ARG A 158 -1.27 -21.53 -3.66
CA ARG A 158 -2.32 -20.95 -4.51
C ARG A 158 -2.63 -21.85 -5.71
N GLY A 159 -1.63 -22.52 -6.27
CA GLY A 159 -1.77 -23.43 -7.40
C GLY A 159 -2.03 -22.71 -8.74
N GLY A 160 -1.54 -21.47 -8.88
CA GLY A 160 -1.73 -20.64 -10.07
C GLY A 160 -1.50 -19.17 -9.78
N HIS A 161 -2.19 -18.31 -10.51
CA HIS A 161 -2.10 -16.86 -10.33
C HIS A 161 -2.95 -16.37 -9.15
N PHE A 162 -2.53 -15.24 -8.61
CA PHE A 162 -3.34 -14.41 -7.74
C PHE A 162 -4.19 -13.48 -8.61
N GLU A 163 -5.35 -13.10 -8.09
CA GLU A 163 -6.25 -12.15 -8.75
C GLU A 163 -6.67 -11.11 -7.73
N THR A 164 -6.57 -9.84 -8.10
CA THR A 164 -7.01 -8.71 -7.30
C THR A 164 -8.06 -7.92 -8.08
N LEU A 165 -9.24 -7.77 -7.49
CA LEU A 165 -10.32 -6.93 -7.98
C LEU A 165 -10.70 -5.92 -6.91
N ILE A 166 -10.54 -4.64 -7.23
CA ILE A 166 -10.93 -3.54 -6.35
C ILE A 166 -11.74 -2.55 -7.17
N LYS A 167 -12.93 -2.21 -6.67
CA LYS A 167 -13.85 -1.26 -7.29
C LYS A 167 -13.93 -0.02 -6.42
N GLY A 168 -13.58 1.14 -6.99
CA GLY A 168 -13.77 2.46 -6.40
C GLY A 168 -14.32 3.43 -7.44
N LEU A 169 -13.75 4.63 -7.54
CA LEU A 169 -14.08 5.57 -8.63
C LEU A 169 -13.65 5.02 -9.99
N ASP A 170 -12.50 4.35 -10.01
CA ASP A 170 -12.03 3.52 -11.11
C ASP A 170 -12.17 2.03 -10.71
N GLU A 171 -12.02 1.13 -11.68
CA GLU A 171 -11.95 -0.32 -11.45
C GLU A 171 -10.53 -0.81 -11.72
N LEU A 172 -9.98 -1.62 -10.81
CA LEU A 172 -8.71 -2.30 -10.99
C LEU A 172 -8.95 -3.80 -10.96
N ARG A 173 -8.58 -4.48 -12.05
CA ARG A 173 -8.48 -5.94 -12.11
C ARG A 173 -7.08 -6.33 -12.57
N VAL A 174 -6.32 -6.99 -11.69
CA VAL A 174 -4.95 -7.43 -11.97
C VAL A 174 -4.81 -8.91 -11.66
N VAL A 175 -4.07 -9.60 -12.54
CA VAL A 175 -3.61 -10.96 -12.33
C VAL A 175 -2.11 -10.92 -12.19
N HIS A 176 -1.57 -11.56 -11.16
CA HIS A 176 -0.15 -11.56 -10.84
C HIS A 176 0.30 -12.96 -10.37
N ASP A 177 1.58 -13.25 -10.48
CA ASP A 177 2.15 -14.61 -10.34
C ASP A 177 3.14 -14.75 -9.18
N ASN A 178 3.23 -13.72 -8.35
CA ASN A 178 4.17 -13.62 -7.24
C ASN A 178 3.55 -12.82 -6.08
N VAL A 179 4.25 -12.62 -4.97
CA VAL A 179 3.70 -11.91 -3.78
C VAL A 179 3.97 -10.39 -3.78
N MET A 180 4.66 -9.84 -4.79
CA MET A 180 5.12 -8.44 -4.79
C MET A 180 4.01 -7.40 -4.79
N MET A 181 2.77 -7.76 -5.16
CA MET A 181 1.62 -6.86 -5.01
C MET A 181 1.39 -6.41 -3.56
N GLU A 182 1.92 -7.15 -2.58
CA GLU A 182 1.91 -6.73 -1.18
C GLU A 182 2.85 -5.55 -0.87
N ALA A 183 3.95 -5.40 -1.61
CA ALA A 183 4.91 -4.31 -1.44
C ALA A 183 4.37 -2.92 -1.81
N CYS A 184 3.16 -2.87 -2.40
CA CYS A 184 2.44 -1.62 -2.59
C CYS A 184 2.03 -0.95 -1.26
N ASN A 185 2.01 -1.69 -0.14
CA ASN A 185 1.51 -1.20 1.13
C ASN A 185 2.68 -0.71 2.00
N THR A 186 2.54 0.49 2.57
CA THR A 186 3.31 0.90 3.75
C THR A 186 2.37 1.35 4.87
N SER A 187 2.82 1.23 6.10
CA SER A 187 2.04 1.42 7.31
C SER A 187 2.82 2.12 8.42
N PHE A 188 2.07 2.71 9.35
CA PHE A 188 2.59 3.22 10.62
C PHE A 188 1.98 2.37 11.74
N GLN A 189 2.66 1.29 12.10
CA GLN A 189 2.08 0.26 12.97
C GLN A 189 2.33 0.62 14.43
N VAL A 190 1.28 0.83 15.22
CA VAL A 190 1.42 1.25 16.62
C VAL A 190 1.25 0.09 17.59
N HIS A 191 2.07 0.06 18.63
CA HIS A 191 2.11 -1.02 19.62
C HIS A 191 1.54 -0.53 20.94
N PHE A 192 0.69 -1.34 21.57
CA PHE A 192 0.12 -1.08 22.89
C PHE A 192 0.35 -2.29 23.80
N GLN A 193 1.24 -2.14 24.79
CA GLN A 193 1.51 -3.20 25.76
C GLN A 193 0.27 -3.47 26.64
N VAL A 194 0.01 -4.74 26.92
CA VAL A 194 -1.14 -5.20 27.72
C VAL A 194 -0.68 -6.32 28.65
N CYS A 195 -1.35 -6.51 29.79
CA CYS A 195 -1.13 -7.70 30.60
C CYS A 195 -1.98 -8.89 30.12
N ASP A 196 -1.73 -10.07 30.69
CA ASP A 196 -2.43 -11.31 30.38
C ASP A 196 -3.91 -11.29 30.80
N GLU A 197 -4.22 -10.69 31.95
CA GLU A 197 -5.57 -10.68 32.54
C GLU A 197 -6.56 -9.81 31.75
N GLU A 198 -6.10 -8.68 31.22
CA GLU A 198 -6.93 -7.72 30.46
C GLU A 198 -6.90 -7.98 28.94
N PHE A 199 -6.09 -8.95 28.48
CA PHE A 199 -5.75 -9.12 27.07
C PHE A 199 -6.98 -9.23 26.18
N ALA A 200 -7.94 -10.09 26.54
CA ALA A 200 -9.13 -10.32 25.72
C ALA A 200 -9.98 -9.06 25.59
N ASN A 201 -10.17 -8.31 26.70
CA ASN A 201 -10.96 -7.08 26.69
C ASN A 201 -10.28 -6.01 25.82
N LEU A 202 -8.99 -5.74 26.05
CA LEU A 202 -8.26 -4.74 25.28
C LEU A 202 -8.08 -5.12 23.81
N TYR A 203 -7.92 -6.40 23.49
CA TYR A 203 -7.89 -6.84 22.09
C TYR A 203 -9.24 -6.60 21.40
N ASN A 204 -10.35 -6.90 22.06
CA ASN A 204 -11.68 -6.63 21.53
C ASN A 204 -11.95 -5.11 21.43
N LEU A 205 -11.44 -4.31 22.36
CA LEU A 205 -11.50 -2.85 22.28
C LEU A 205 -10.71 -2.31 21.09
N ALA A 206 -9.51 -2.85 20.83
CA ALA A 206 -8.74 -2.50 19.64
C ALA A 206 -9.54 -2.77 18.36
N GLN A 207 -10.22 -3.91 18.28
CA GLN A 207 -11.11 -4.26 17.16
C GLN A 207 -12.32 -3.30 17.06
N LEU A 208 -12.95 -2.95 18.18
CA LEU A 208 -14.08 -2.01 18.25
C LEU A 208 -13.72 -0.64 17.66
N VAL A 209 -12.58 -0.08 18.06
CA VAL A 209 -12.19 1.29 17.69
C VAL A 209 -11.48 1.39 16.34
N THR A 210 -11.01 0.27 15.79
CA THR A 210 -10.27 0.23 14.52
C THR A 210 -11.02 0.92 13.37
N GLY A 211 -12.33 0.71 13.23
CA GLY A 211 -13.11 1.32 12.15
C GLY A 211 -13.12 2.86 12.19
N PRO A 212 -13.59 3.48 13.29
CA PRO A 212 -13.55 4.93 13.46
C PRO A 212 -12.14 5.54 13.36
N VAL A 213 -11.15 4.90 13.98
CA VAL A 213 -9.75 5.37 13.90
C VAL A 213 -9.26 5.35 12.45
N LEU A 214 -9.53 4.27 11.71
CA LEU A 214 -9.14 4.17 10.30
C LEU A 214 -9.82 5.25 9.45
N ALA A 215 -11.10 5.55 9.69
CA ALA A 215 -11.83 6.56 8.92
C ALA A 215 -11.15 7.95 8.95
N ALA A 216 -10.56 8.35 10.08
CA ALA A 216 -9.78 9.58 10.21
C ALA A 216 -8.35 9.49 9.63
N ALA A 217 -7.83 8.28 9.48
CA ALA A 217 -6.44 8.01 9.11
C ALA A 217 -6.23 7.66 7.63
N VAL A 218 -7.28 7.32 6.87
CA VAL A 218 -7.18 6.84 5.48
C VAL A 218 -6.25 7.69 4.60
N ASN A 219 -5.31 7.04 3.92
CA ASN A 219 -4.25 7.71 3.15
C ASN A 219 -3.79 6.95 1.88
N SER A 220 -4.60 6.02 1.36
CA SER A 220 -4.20 5.18 0.22
C SER A 220 -5.28 5.05 -0.86
N PRO A 221 -5.72 6.16 -1.47
CA PRO A 221 -6.81 6.16 -2.45
C PRO A 221 -6.41 5.70 -3.85
N VAL A 222 -5.11 5.62 -4.13
CA VAL A 222 -4.59 5.37 -5.47
C VAL A 222 -3.68 4.15 -5.46
N LEU A 223 -3.93 3.23 -6.39
CA LEU A 223 -3.13 2.03 -6.59
C LEU A 223 -2.97 1.79 -8.09
N LEU A 224 -1.74 1.59 -8.56
CA LEU A 224 -1.44 1.41 -9.98
C LEU A 224 -2.11 2.52 -10.84
N GLN A 225 -2.08 3.75 -10.32
CA GLN A 225 -2.71 4.95 -10.89
C GLN A 225 -4.25 4.92 -10.99
N HIS A 226 -4.94 3.96 -10.38
CA HIS A 226 -6.41 3.87 -10.30
C HIS A 226 -6.92 4.44 -8.98
N ARG A 227 -7.98 5.24 -9.02
CA ARG A 227 -8.65 5.83 -7.85
C ARG A 227 -9.65 4.83 -7.27
N LEU A 228 -9.29 4.22 -6.15
CA LEU A 228 -9.99 3.06 -5.59
C LEU A 228 -10.64 3.42 -4.25
N TRP A 229 -10.44 2.60 -3.20
CA TRP A 229 -10.95 2.86 -1.86
C TRP A 229 -10.10 3.89 -1.15
N HIS A 230 -10.66 4.67 -0.22
CA HIS A 230 -9.89 5.64 0.56
C HIS A 230 -8.70 5.00 1.30
N GLU A 231 -8.84 3.73 1.71
CA GLU A 231 -7.76 2.88 2.17
C GLU A 231 -7.72 1.57 1.36
N SER A 232 -7.12 1.63 0.17
CA SER A 232 -7.03 0.47 -0.73
C SER A 232 -6.12 -0.64 -0.21
N ARG A 233 -5.22 -0.35 0.74
CA ARG A 233 -4.35 -1.37 1.36
C ARG A 233 -5.15 -2.51 2.00
N VAL A 234 -6.32 -2.21 2.56
CA VAL A 234 -7.17 -3.22 3.20
C VAL A 234 -7.61 -4.31 2.22
N ALA A 235 -8.12 -3.89 1.05
CA ALA A 235 -8.54 -4.81 0.01
C ALA A 235 -7.35 -5.45 -0.71
N LEU A 236 -6.31 -4.67 -0.98
CA LEU A 236 -5.12 -5.11 -1.70
C LEU A 236 -4.41 -6.22 -0.93
N PHE A 237 -4.06 -5.98 0.34
CA PHE A 237 -3.31 -6.94 1.15
C PHE A 237 -4.08 -8.26 1.30
N ALA A 238 -5.41 -8.18 1.52
CA ALA A 238 -6.25 -9.36 1.65
C ALA A 238 -6.31 -10.24 0.39
N GLN A 239 -6.27 -9.63 -0.80
CA GLN A 239 -6.37 -10.33 -2.07
C GLN A 239 -5.01 -10.75 -2.62
N SER A 240 -3.97 -9.92 -2.46
CA SER A 240 -2.65 -10.14 -3.05
C SER A 240 -1.90 -11.32 -2.42
N LEU A 241 -2.21 -11.66 -1.18
CA LEU A 241 -1.64 -12.81 -0.45
C LEU A 241 -2.65 -13.95 -0.22
N ASP A 242 -3.76 -13.97 -0.94
CA ASP A 242 -4.77 -15.02 -0.77
C ASP A 242 -4.32 -16.35 -1.37
N VAL A 243 -3.73 -17.21 -0.54
CA VAL A 243 -3.24 -18.54 -0.97
C VAL A 243 -4.33 -19.61 -1.09
N ARG A 244 -5.62 -19.28 -0.90
CA ARG A 244 -6.70 -20.27 -0.98
C ARG A 244 -6.95 -20.68 -2.42
N ASN A 245 -7.05 -21.99 -2.66
CA ASN A 245 -7.55 -22.52 -3.92
C ASN A 245 -9.09 -22.59 -3.95
N ALA A 246 -9.68 -22.90 -5.12
CA ALA A 246 -11.13 -22.93 -5.32
C ALA A 246 -11.87 -23.80 -4.29
N SER A 247 -11.34 -24.97 -3.95
CA SER A 247 -11.93 -25.89 -2.95
C SER A 247 -11.89 -25.32 -1.53
N GLN A 248 -10.86 -24.54 -1.19
CA GLN A 248 -10.74 -23.87 0.09
C GLN A 248 -11.67 -22.66 0.18
N MET A 249 -11.78 -21.88 -0.91
CA MET A 249 -12.72 -20.77 -1.02
C MET A 249 -14.17 -21.26 -0.90
N ALA A 250 -14.53 -22.35 -1.59
CA ALA A 250 -15.87 -22.95 -1.51
C ALA A 250 -16.24 -23.45 -0.10
N ARG A 251 -15.25 -23.78 0.74
CA ARG A 251 -15.44 -24.14 2.15
C ARG A 251 -15.33 -22.96 3.11
N ASN A 252 -15.31 -21.73 2.59
CA ASN A 252 -15.14 -20.50 3.36
C ASN A 252 -13.92 -20.54 4.29
N GLN A 253 -12.83 -21.19 3.85
CA GLN A 253 -11.58 -21.14 4.59
C GLN A 253 -11.12 -19.68 4.70
N ARG A 254 -10.57 -19.30 5.85
CA ARG A 254 -10.17 -17.91 6.12
C ARG A 254 -8.94 -17.49 5.32
N GLN A 255 -8.88 -16.21 4.97
CA GLN A 255 -7.67 -15.58 4.47
C GLN A 255 -6.69 -15.38 5.62
N ARG A 256 -5.38 -15.39 5.31
CA ARG A 256 -4.33 -15.10 6.29
C ARG A 256 -4.34 -13.65 6.75
N VAL A 257 -4.72 -12.75 5.83
CA VAL A 257 -5.02 -11.35 6.16
C VAL A 257 -6.44 -11.30 6.70
N THR A 258 -6.60 -10.84 7.94
CA THR A 258 -7.91 -10.92 8.60
C THR A 258 -8.12 -9.85 9.67
N PHE A 259 -9.36 -9.39 9.78
CA PHE A 259 -9.84 -8.61 10.94
C PHE A 259 -10.18 -9.53 12.12
N GLY A 260 -10.54 -10.78 11.84
CA GLY A 260 -11.13 -11.73 12.79
C GLY A 260 -12.53 -12.18 12.35
N GLU A 261 -13.12 -13.11 13.11
CA GLU A 261 -14.49 -13.62 12.87
C GLU A 261 -15.39 -13.59 14.12
N ARG A 262 -14.84 -13.28 15.29
CA ARG A 262 -15.57 -13.22 16.56
C ARG A 262 -14.75 -12.48 17.58
N TRP A 263 -15.42 -11.98 18.62
CA TRP A 263 -14.78 -11.49 19.82
C TRP A 263 -13.96 -12.59 20.51
N VAL A 264 -12.77 -12.22 20.98
CA VAL A 264 -11.90 -13.07 21.81
C VAL A 264 -12.57 -13.27 23.16
N GLN A 265 -12.51 -14.49 23.69
CA GLN A 265 -13.25 -14.87 24.90
C GLN A 265 -12.36 -14.94 26.13
N ASN A 266 -11.18 -15.53 26.01
CA ASN A 266 -10.34 -15.91 27.15
C ASN A 266 -9.05 -15.09 27.25
N GLY A 267 -8.27 -15.03 26.17
CA GLY A 267 -6.96 -14.36 26.21
C GLY A 267 -6.09 -14.68 25.00
N VAL A 268 -4.83 -14.30 25.04
CA VAL A 268 -3.91 -14.37 23.89
C VAL A 268 -3.72 -15.78 23.33
N ILE A 269 -3.69 -16.80 24.20
CA ILE A 269 -3.52 -18.21 23.82
C ILE A 269 -4.64 -18.68 22.87
N GLU A 270 -5.85 -18.17 23.05
CA GLU A 270 -6.99 -18.47 22.17
C GLU A 270 -6.68 -18.09 20.71
N ILE A 271 -6.09 -16.91 20.51
CA ILE A 271 -5.77 -16.39 19.18
C ILE A 271 -4.66 -17.20 18.54
N PHE A 272 -3.58 -17.49 19.28
CA PHE A 272 -2.47 -18.29 18.76
C PHE A 272 -2.91 -19.72 18.41
N ARG A 273 -3.71 -20.38 19.26
CA ARG A 273 -4.29 -21.70 18.95
C ARG A 273 -5.20 -21.64 17.73
N GLU A 274 -6.01 -20.59 17.59
CA GLU A 274 -6.86 -20.39 16.42
C GLU A 274 -6.04 -20.26 15.13
N ASP A 275 -4.97 -19.48 15.16
CA ASP A 275 -4.12 -19.24 14.00
C ASP A 275 -3.32 -20.49 13.60
N VAL A 276 -2.73 -21.19 14.56
CA VAL A 276 -1.99 -22.45 14.33
C VAL A 276 -2.92 -23.54 13.79
N ALA A 277 -4.15 -23.65 14.30
CA ALA A 277 -5.12 -24.64 13.82
C ALA A 277 -5.61 -24.37 12.38
N ARG A 278 -5.60 -23.11 11.94
CA ARG A 278 -6.21 -22.70 10.66
C ARG A 278 -5.20 -22.52 9.53
N PHE A 279 -4.00 -22.08 9.86
CA PHE A 279 -3.01 -21.66 8.87
C PHE A 279 -1.80 -22.58 8.89
N ARG A 280 -1.55 -23.20 7.73
CA ARG A 280 -0.36 -24.03 7.51
C ARG A 280 0.91 -23.20 7.66
N LEU A 281 2.00 -23.85 8.01
CA LEU A 281 3.33 -23.23 8.04
C LEU A 281 3.75 -22.82 6.63
N LEU A 282 4.25 -21.58 6.50
CA LEU A 282 4.85 -21.08 5.25
C LEU A 282 6.38 -21.12 5.30
N LEU A 283 6.94 -20.98 6.49
CA LEU A 283 8.37 -20.95 6.74
C LEU A 283 8.67 -21.93 7.89
N GLY A 284 9.86 -22.53 7.84
CA GLY A 284 10.46 -23.38 8.87
C GLY A 284 11.93 -22.98 9.12
N ALA A 285 12.52 -23.47 10.19
CA ALA A 285 13.88 -23.17 10.62
C ALA A 285 14.62 -24.45 11.04
N ASP A 286 15.89 -24.59 10.64
CA ASP A 286 16.68 -25.82 10.83
C ASP A 286 16.95 -26.17 12.30
N THR A 287 17.07 -25.13 13.15
CA THR A 287 17.34 -25.29 14.58
C THR A 287 16.47 -24.31 15.35
N ILE A 288 15.60 -24.83 16.20
CA ILE A 288 14.86 -24.06 17.19
C ILE A 288 15.29 -24.60 18.54
N SER A 289 15.83 -23.72 19.39
CA SER A 289 16.12 -24.06 20.78
C SER A 289 14.83 -24.43 21.50
N SER A 290 14.87 -25.47 22.34
CA SER A 290 13.70 -25.83 23.15
C SER A 290 13.36 -24.68 24.10
N SER A 291 12.16 -24.13 23.92
CA SER A 291 11.57 -23.15 24.82
C SER A 291 11.28 -23.77 26.19
N PHE A 292 10.92 -25.06 26.23
CA PHE A 292 10.73 -25.79 27.48
C PHE A 292 12.02 -25.88 28.29
N GLU A 293 13.12 -26.31 27.68
CA GLU A 293 14.40 -26.40 28.39
C GLU A 293 14.85 -25.04 28.94
N THR A 294 14.62 -23.97 28.17
CA THR A 294 14.94 -22.60 28.59
C THR A 294 14.12 -22.22 29.82
N LEU A 295 12.82 -22.50 29.81
CA LEU A 295 11.91 -22.19 30.91
C LEU A 295 12.17 -23.06 32.15
N GLU A 296 12.50 -24.34 31.98
CA GLU A 296 12.86 -25.25 33.07
C GLU A 296 14.16 -24.85 33.78
N LYS A 297 15.14 -24.33 33.01
CA LYS A 297 16.39 -23.76 33.55
C LYS A 297 16.19 -22.38 34.21
N GLY A 298 14.96 -21.88 34.28
CA GLY A 298 14.62 -20.57 34.87
C GLY A 298 14.88 -19.38 33.94
N GLY A 299 15.17 -19.61 32.67
CA GLY A 299 15.29 -18.57 31.64
C GLY A 299 13.93 -18.15 31.07
N ILE A 300 13.95 -17.12 30.21
CA ILE A 300 12.77 -16.63 29.50
C ILE A 300 12.92 -17.00 28.03
N PRO A 301 12.07 -17.90 27.49
CA PRO A 301 12.16 -18.31 26.10
C PRO A 301 11.75 -17.17 25.15
N THR A 302 12.42 -17.08 24.00
CA THR A 302 12.14 -16.11 22.94
C THR A 302 10.88 -16.42 22.14
N LEU A 303 10.40 -17.68 22.20
CA LEU A 303 9.25 -18.21 21.47
C LEU A 303 9.38 -18.02 19.95
N ASP A 304 10.55 -18.33 19.40
CA ASP A 304 10.89 -18.00 18.01
C ASP A 304 10.02 -18.74 16.99
N ALA A 305 9.60 -19.98 17.26
CA ALA A 305 8.76 -20.74 16.33
C ALA A 305 7.35 -20.13 16.27
N LEU A 306 6.76 -19.81 17.42
CA LEU A 306 5.47 -19.12 17.51
C LEU A 306 5.54 -17.74 16.88
N ARG A 307 6.57 -16.95 17.17
CA ARG A 307 6.76 -15.61 16.58
C ARG A 307 6.92 -15.66 15.06
N MET A 308 7.62 -16.67 14.54
CA MET A 308 7.81 -16.88 13.11
C MET A 308 6.51 -17.33 12.43
N HIS A 309 5.72 -18.22 13.04
CA HIS A 309 4.37 -18.57 12.54
C HIS A 309 3.46 -17.34 12.54
N ASN A 310 3.39 -16.61 13.66
CA ASN A 310 2.59 -15.39 13.81
C ASN A 310 3.01 -14.30 12.82
N GLY A 311 4.29 -14.24 12.44
CA GLY A 311 4.80 -13.36 11.39
C GLY A 311 4.31 -13.68 9.97
N THR A 312 3.59 -14.80 9.78
CA THR A 312 2.99 -15.24 8.50
C THR A 312 1.46 -15.30 8.54
N VAL A 313 0.86 -14.76 9.61
CA VAL A 313 -0.58 -14.55 9.76
C VAL A 313 -0.80 -13.06 10.00
N TYR A 314 -1.55 -12.43 9.10
CA TYR A 314 -1.58 -10.97 8.98
C TYR A 314 -2.88 -10.42 9.57
N ARG A 315 -2.98 -10.41 10.90
CA ARG A 315 -4.13 -9.81 11.60
C ARG A 315 -4.01 -8.29 11.65
N TRP A 316 -5.07 -7.56 11.36
CA TRP A 316 -5.08 -6.07 11.42
C TRP A 316 -4.79 -5.52 12.83
N ASN A 317 -5.26 -6.21 13.87
CA ASN A 317 -4.75 -6.08 15.23
C ASN A 317 -4.06 -7.40 15.58
N ARG A 318 -2.75 -7.41 15.79
CA ARG A 318 -1.95 -8.64 15.96
C ARG A 318 -1.52 -8.84 17.41
N PRO A 319 -1.78 -10.02 18.02
CA PRO A 319 -1.19 -10.37 19.30
C PRO A 319 0.32 -10.57 19.13
N CYS A 320 1.12 -9.97 20.01
CA CYS A 320 2.56 -10.09 19.97
C CYS A 320 3.11 -10.45 21.35
N TYR A 321 4.05 -11.39 21.35
CA TYR A 321 4.94 -11.67 22.48
C TYR A 321 6.27 -10.95 22.26
N GLY A 322 6.87 -10.43 23.33
CA GLY A 322 8.20 -9.84 23.31
C GLY A 322 8.91 -10.02 24.64
N ILE A 323 10.18 -9.63 24.66
CA ILE A 323 10.98 -9.53 25.87
C ILE A 323 11.60 -8.13 25.89
N SER A 324 11.37 -7.39 26.96
CA SER A 324 11.97 -6.07 27.22
C SER A 324 12.54 -6.05 28.62
N ASP A 325 13.75 -5.49 28.79
CA ASP A 325 14.43 -5.42 30.09
C ASP A 325 14.52 -6.77 30.83
N GLY A 326 14.62 -7.86 30.07
CA GLY A 326 14.65 -9.23 30.61
C GLY A 326 13.32 -9.70 31.20
N LYS A 327 12.18 -9.09 30.83
CA LYS A 327 10.83 -9.54 31.21
C LYS A 327 9.99 -9.87 29.98
N PRO A 328 9.22 -10.97 30.00
CA PRO A 328 8.29 -11.27 28.92
C PRO A 328 7.06 -10.35 29.00
N HIS A 329 6.58 -9.87 27.86
CA HIS A 329 5.41 -9.00 27.78
C HIS A 329 4.52 -9.34 26.58
N LEU A 330 3.26 -8.96 26.69
CA LEU A 330 2.28 -9.03 25.61
C LEU A 330 2.00 -7.63 25.07
N ARG A 331 1.70 -7.53 23.78
CA ARG A 331 1.25 -6.29 23.17
C ARG A 331 0.25 -6.55 22.04
N ILE A 332 -0.60 -5.56 21.81
CA ILE A 332 -1.46 -5.48 20.63
C ILE A 332 -0.75 -4.57 19.65
N GLU A 333 -0.47 -5.08 18.46
CA GLU A 333 0.06 -4.29 17.36
C GLU A 333 -1.10 -3.93 16.42
N ASN A 334 -1.41 -2.65 16.33
CA ASN A 334 -2.38 -2.12 15.38
C ASN A 334 -1.66 -1.82 14.06
N ARG A 335 -2.01 -2.55 13.01
CA ARG A 335 -1.38 -2.50 11.69
C ARG A 335 -2.22 -1.72 10.67
N VAL A 336 -3.32 -1.10 11.11
CA VAL A 336 -4.34 -0.56 10.19
C VAL A 336 -3.95 0.83 9.69
N LEU A 337 -3.16 1.57 10.45
CA LEU A 337 -2.81 2.94 10.12
C LEU A 337 -1.85 2.98 8.92
N PRO A 338 -2.13 3.79 7.88
CA PRO A 338 -1.23 3.98 6.77
C PRO A 338 -0.03 4.84 7.18
N ALA A 339 1.08 4.69 6.45
CA ALA A 339 2.17 5.64 6.53
C ALA A 339 1.75 7.01 5.95
N GLY A 340 2.32 8.07 6.51
CA GLY A 340 2.07 9.46 6.18
C GLY A 340 0.64 9.94 6.53
N PRO A 341 0.24 11.12 6.02
CA PRO A 341 1.01 11.98 5.12
C PRO A 341 2.15 12.75 5.82
N THR A 342 2.13 12.90 7.15
CA THR A 342 3.23 13.47 7.94
C THR A 342 3.41 12.75 9.26
N THR A 343 4.56 12.94 9.91
CA THR A 343 4.84 12.42 11.26
C THR A 343 3.84 12.95 12.29
N GLN A 344 3.42 14.20 12.18
CA GLN A 344 2.36 14.78 13.04
C GLN A 344 1.01 14.09 12.81
N ASP A 345 0.67 13.75 11.56
CA ASP A 345 -0.57 13.04 11.26
C ASP A 345 -0.55 11.61 11.81
N GLU A 346 0.59 10.93 11.73
CA GLU A 346 0.83 9.58 12.29
C GLU A 346 0.71 9.56 13.81
N ILE A 347 1.36 10.49 14.51
CA ILE A 347 1.25 10.59 15.97
C ILE A 347 -0.16 11.05 16.39
N ALA A 348 -0.84 11.90 15.62
CA ALA A 348 -2.24 12.23 15.87
C ALA A 348 -3.16 11.00 15.78
N ASN A 349 -2.94 10.14 14.78
CA ASN A 349 -3.68 8.87 14.65
C ASN A 349 -3.39 7.92 15.83
N ALA A 350 -2.12 7.82 16.24
CA ALA A 350 -1.72 7.02 17.40
C ALA A 350 -2.34 7.53 18.71
N ALA A 351 -2.30 8.85 18.95
CA ALA A 351 -2.91 9.49 20.12
C ALA A 351 -4.42 9.22 20.18
N PHE A 352 -5.11 9.30 19.04
CA PHE A 352 -6.53 8.99 18.96
C PHE A 352 -6.82 7.52 19.31
N PHE A 353 -6.05 6.60 18.74
CA PHE A 353 -6.15 5.17 19.06
C PHE A 353 -5.88 4.89 20.55
N PHE A 354 -4.76 5.38 21.09
CA PHE A 354 -4.38 5.16 22.49
C PHE A 354 -5.38 5.80 23.46
N GLY A 355 -5.86 7.01 23.17
CA GLY A 355 -6.87 7.68 23.97
C GLY A 355 -8.16 6.87 24.06
N LEU A 356 -8.64 6.32 22.95
CA LEU A 356 -9.82 5.45 22.94
C LEU A 356 -9.60 4.12 23.65
N MET A 357 -8.42 3.51 23.47
CA MET A 357 -8.05 2.27 24.16
C MET A 357 -8.05 2.46 25.68
N ILE A 358 -7.59 3.61 26.17
CA ILE A 358 -7.59 3.94 27.60
C ILE A 358 -9.01 4.27 28.07
N ALA A 359 -9.71 5.18 27.40
CA ALA A 359 -11.03 5.63 27.82
C ALA A 359 -12.02 4.46 27.89
N TYR A 360 -12.14 3.68 26.81
CA TYR A 360 -13.04 2.53 26.82
C TYR A 360 -12.52 1.35 27.65
N GLY A 361 -11.21 1.26 27.91
CA GLY A 361 -10.67 0.27 28.85
C GLY A 361 -11.18 0.49 30.27
N GLU A 362 -11.47 1.74 30.65
CA GLU A 362 -12.05 2.11 31.95
C GLU A 362 -13.59 2.14 31.92
N GLU A 363 -14.19 2.60 30.81
CA GLU A 363 -15.66 2.74 30.69
C GLU A 363 -16.38 1.42 30.40
N LEU A 364 -15.79 0.53 29.60
CA LEU A 364 -16.43 -0.70 29.12
C LEU A 364 -15.84 -1.93 29.82
N ASP A 365 -16.69 -2.60 30.61
CA ASP A 365 -16.37 -3.90 31.20
C ASP A 365 -16.13 -4.98 30.12
N ASP A 366 -17.00 -5.02 29.10
CA ASP A 366 -16.93 -6.03 28.05
C ASP A 366 -17.59 -5.59 26.74
N VAL A 367 -16.79 -5.43 25.68
CA VAL A 367 -17.25 -5.08 24.33
C VAL A 367 -18.33 -6.02 23.80
N ARG A 368 -18.26 -7.31 24.16
CA ARG A 368 -19.21 -8.35 23.70
C ARG A 368 -20.65 -8.06 24.09
N ARG A 369 -20.87 -7.23 25.11
CA ARG A 369 -22.20 -6.88 25.62
C ARG A 369 -22.81 -5.65 24.94
N VAL A 370 -21.99 -4.86 24.24
CA VAL A 370 -22.40 -3.54 23.73
C VAL A 370 -22.36 -3.44 22.21
N MET A 371 -21.69 -4.37 21.51
CA MET A 371 -21.63 -4.42 20.06
C MET A 371 -21.44 -5.86 19.54
N GLU A 372 -22.13 -6.18 18.45
CA GLU A 372 -21.91 -7.41 17.68
C GLU A 372 -20.59 -7.35 16.90
N PHE A 373 -19.88 -8.47 16.80
CA PHE A 373 -18.59 -8.50 16.09
C PHE A 373 -18.71 -8.08 14.61
N ASP A 374 -19.80 -8.48 13.97
CA ASP A 374 -20.06 -8.16 12.57
C ASP A 374 -20.28 -6.66 12.35
N ASP A 375 -20.80 -5.93 13.34
CA ASP A 375 -20.92 -4.47 13.27
C ASP A 375 -19.53 -3.82 13.30
N ALA A 376 -18.63 -4.27 14.18
CA ALA A 376 -17.25 -3.77 14.24
C ALA A 376 -16.47 -4.06 12.94
N LYS A 377 -16.59 -5.29 12.42
CA LYS A 377 -16.01 -5.69 11.12
C LYS A 377 -16.61 -4.91 9.96
N GLY A 378 -17.92 -4.68 9.97
CA GLY A 378 -18.64 -3.86 9.01
C GLY A 378 -18.14 -2.41 9.00
N ASN A 379 -17.99 -1.80 10.19
CA ASN A 379 -17.46 -0.46 10.37
C ASN A 379 -16.03 -0.33 9.82
N PHE A 380 -15.17 -1.32 10.07
CA PHE A 380 -13.82 -1.37 9.51
C PHE A 380 -13.82 -1.38 7.97
N MET A 381 -14.63 -2.24 7.36
CA MET A 381 -14.74 -2.32 5.91
C MET A 381 -15.36 -1.06 5.29
N ALA A 382 -16.33 -0.44 5.97
CA ALA A 382 -16.96 0.81 5.54
C ALA A 382 -15.96 1.97 5.61
N ALA A 383 -15.21 2.09 6.71
CA ALA A 383 -14.15 3.09 6.89
C ALA A 383 -13.07 2.97 5.83
N ALA A 384 -12.62 1.74 5.52
CA ALA A 384 -11.63 1.52 4.48
C ALA A 384 -12.11 1.99 3.09
N ARG A 385 -13.39 1.74 2.76
CA ARG A 385 -13.99 2.14 1.48
C ARG A 385 -14.22 3.64 1.37
N TYR A 386 -14.84 4.24 2.39
CA TYR A 386 -15.48 5.56 2.30
C TYR A 386 -14.85 6.62 3.21
N GLY A 387 -13.85 6.25 4.03
CA GLY A 387 -13.22 7.16 4.97
C GLY A 387 -14.23 7.79 5.93
N LEU A 388 -14.17 9.12 6.07
CA LEU A 388 -15.07 9.89 6.94
C LEU A 388 -16.54 9.88 6.52
N SER A 389 -16.84 9.51 5.27
CA SER A 389 -18.21 9.37 4.76
C SER A 389 -18.83 8.01 5.07
N ALA A 390 -18.11 7.13 5.78
CA ALA A 390 -18.64 5.82 6.17
C ALA A 390 -19.79 5.96 7.18
N GLU A 391 -20.89 5.28 6.93
CA GLU A 391 -21.94 5.04 7.93
C GLU A 391 -21.51 3.91 8.87
N MET A 392 -21.58 4.15 10.18
CA MET A 392 -21.15 3.23 11.21
C MET A 392 -22.31 2.79 12.10
N ARG A 393 -22.39 1.49 12.37
CA ARG A 393 -23.26 0.92 13.41
C ARG A 393 -22.51 0.96 14.72
N TRP A 394 -22.92 1.85 15.61
CA TRP A 394 -22.22 2.12 16.87
C TRP A 394 -23.00 1.62 18.09
N LEU A 395 -22.44 1.87 19.29
CA LEU A 395 -22.98 1.43 20.57
C LEU A 395 -24.47 1.78 20.72
N GLY A 396 -25.24 0.79 21.18
CA GLY A 396 -26.70 0.87 21.28
C GLY A 396 -27.45 0.68 19.95
N GLY A 397 -26.77 0.19 18.91
CA GLY A 397 -27.37 -0.10 17.59
C GLY A 397 -27.67 1.14 16.74
N ARG A 398 -27.09 2.29 17.10
CA ARG A 398 -27.28 3.57 16.37
C ARG A 398 -26.48 3.56 15.07
N SER A 399 -27.06 4.09 13.99
CA SER A 399 -26.31 4.42 12.76
C SER A 399 -25.89 5.88 12.82
N VAL A 400 -24.62 6.15 12.54
CA VAL A 400 -24.03 7.49 12.58
C VAL A 400 -22.86 7.57 11.59
N SER A 401 -22.67 8.73 10.96
CA SER A 401 -21.51 8.94 10.10
C SER A 401 -20.21 8.87 10.91
N ALA A 402 -19.13 8.36 10.32
CA ALA A 402 -17.83 8.29 10.99
C ALA A 402 -17.38 9.68 11.47
N ARG A 403 -17.59 10.72 10.63
CA ARG A 403 -17.27 12.10 10.97
C ARG A 403 -18.00 12.57 12.22
N ASP A 404 -19.32 12.41 12.28
CA ASP A 404 -20.12 12.89 13.41
C ASP A 404 -19.81 12.07 14.67
N LEU A 405 -19.65 10.76 14.53
CA LEU A 405 -19.26 9.88 15.65
C LEU A 405 -17.92 10.29 16.25
N ILE A 406 -16.93 10.58 15.40
CA ILE A 406 -15.61 10.99 15.85
C ILE A 406 -15.68 12.34 16.58
N LEU A 407 -16.32 13.35 16.00
CA LEU A 407 -16.34 14.69 16.58
C LEU A 407 -17.19 14.77 17.85
N SER A 408 -18.34 14.09 17.89
CA SER A 408 -19.31 14.25 18.98
C SER A 408 -19.11 13.29 20.16
N ASP A 409 -18.46 12.14 19.95
CA ASP A 409 -18.37 11.08 20.97
C ASP A 409 -16.92 10.64 21.18
N LEU A 410 -16.24 10.19 20.12
CA LEU A 410 -14.96 9.49 20.26
C LEU A 410 -13.79 10.41 20.57
N LEU A 411 -13.70 11.57 19.93
CA LEU A 411 -12.59 12.49 20.14
C LEU A 411 -12.60 13.12 21.54
N PRO A 412 -13.74 13.55 22.10
CA PRO A 412 -13.83 13.92 23.52
C PRO A 412 -13.35 12.80 24.45
N ARG A 413 -13.79 11.55 24.21
CA ARG A 413 -13.35 10.39 25.00
C ARG A 413 -11.86 10.12 24.90
N ALA A 414 -11.30 10.23 23.70
CA ALA A 414 -9.87 10.05 23.52
C ALA A 414 -9.06 11.07 24.35
N ARG A 415 -9.51 12.34 24.39
CA ARG A 415 -8.89 13.38 25.23
C ARG A 415 -9.00 13.01 26.72
N GLU A 416 -10.15 12.54 27.18
CA GLU A 416 -10.37 12.09 28.56
C GLU A 416 -9.47 10.91 28.94
N GLY A 417 -9.36 9.90 28.07
CA GLY A 417 -8.47 8.75 28.28
C GLY A 417 -7.00 9.11 28.36
N LEU A 418 -6.51 9.98 27.46
CA LEU A 418 -5.13 10.49 27.51
C LEU A 418 -4.88 11.30 28.80
N ALA A 419 -5.83 12.16 29.19
CA ALA A 419 -5.73 12.94 30.42
C ALA A 419 -5.73 12.05 31.68
N PHE A 420 -6.57 11.02 31.71
CA PHE A 420 -6.59 10.02 32.78
C PHE A 420 -5.23 9.35 32.96
N LYS A 421 -4.54 9.05 31.85
CA LYS A 421 -3.19 8.48 31.88
C LYS A 421 -2.06 9.50 32.08
N LYS A 422 -2.41 10.75 32.41
CA LYS A 422 -1.48 11.86 32.69
C LYS A 422 -0.54 12.15 31.51
N ILE A 423 -1.06 12.05 30.29
CA ILE A 423 -0.39 12.60 29.10
C ILE A 423 -0.40 14.12 29.22
N ASP A 424 0.68 14.76 28.79
CA ASP A 424 0.81 16.21 28.86
C ASP A 424 -0.31 16.91 28.09
N SER A 425 -0.95 17.91 28.73
CA SER A 425 -2.05 18.65 28.13
C SER A 425 -1.70 19.26 26.77
N ALA A 426 -0.45 19.70 26.58
CA ALA A 426 0.03 20.22 25.31
C ALA A 426 0.03 19.16 24.19
N ASP A 427 0.36 17.90 24.50
CA ASP A 427 0.29 16.79 23.56
C ASP A 427 -1.16 16.44 23.22
N ILE A 428 -2.04 16.40 24.22
CA ILE A 428 -3.47 16.16 24.01
C ILE A 428 -4.06 17.23 23.09
N ASP A 429 -3.83 18.51 23.41
CA ASP A 429 -4.36 19.63 22.64
C ASP A 429 -3.84 19.64 21.21
N ARG A 430 -2.55 19.37 21.02
CA ARG A 430 -1.93 19.29 19.71
C ARG A 430 -2.51 18.14 18.89
N TYR A 431 -2.37 16.90 19.36
CA TYR A 431 -2.64 15.72 18.55
C TYR A 431 -4.14 15.45 18.39
N CYS A 432 -4.94 15.61 19.44
CA CYS A 432 -6.40 15.52 19.29
C CYS A 432 -6.95 16.72 18.50
N GLY A 433 -6.35 17.91 18.63
CA GLY A 433 -6.72 19.07 17.82
C GLY A 433 -6.48 18.86 16.32
N LEU A 434 -5.38 18.18 15.94
CA LEU A 434 -5.14 17.81 14.54
C LEU A 434 -6.21 16.87 13.99
N ILE A 435 -6.66 15.88 14.77
CA ILE A 435 -7.79 15.01 14.38
C ILE A 435 -9.07 15.83 14.26
N GLU A 436 -9.36 16.71 15.21
CA GLU A 436 -10.53 17.59 15.19
C GLU A 436 -10.60 18.43 13.91
N GLU A 437 -9.50 19.11 13.56
CA GLU A 437 -9.41 19.91 12.35
C GLU A 437 -9.55 19.07 11.08
N ARG A 438 -8.85 17.93 11.00
CA ARG A 438 -8.89 17.04 9.83
C ARG A 438 -10.29 16.49 9.58
N VAL A 439 -10.95 16.05 10.65
CA VAL A 439 -12.30 15.45 10.60
C VAL A 439 -13.35 16.53 10.34
N SER A 440 -13.24 17.69 10.97
CA SER A 440 -14.13 18.83 10.73
C SER A 440 -13.98 19.42 9.33
N SER A 441 -12.79 19.44 8.74
CA SER A 441 -12.61 19.87 7.35
C SER A 441 -13.01 18.79 6.33
N GLY A 442 -13.17 17.54 6.75
CA GLY A 442 -13.44 16.39 5.89
C GLY A 442 -12.25 16.01 4.99
N ARG A 443 -11.03 16.46 5.32
CA ARG A 443 -9.88 16.37 4.43
C ARG A 443 -8.81 15.44 4.98
N THR A 444 -9.00 14.13 4.78
CA THR A 444 -7.96 13.13 5.05
C THR A 444 -6.88 13.16 3.97
N GLY A 445 -5.77 12.45 4.18
CA GLY A 445 -4.72 12.31 3.16
C GLY A 445 -5.27 11.67 1.88
N ALA A 446 -6.19 10.70 2.02
CA ALA A 446 -6.89 10.13 0.88
C ALA A 446 -7.76 11.16 0.13
N GLN A 447 -8.54 11.95 0.85
CA GLN A 447 -9.39 12.98 0.22
C GLN A 447 -8.54 14.04 -0.50
N TRP A 448 -7.43 14.47 0.12
CA TRP A 448 -6.51 15.43 -0.49
C TRP A 448 -5.92 14.93 -1.81
N ALA A 449 -5.53 13.64 -1.88
CA ALA A 449 -4.99 13.06 -3.11
C ALA A 449 -6.06 12.96 -4.21
N LEU A 450 -7.27 12.54 -3.87
CA LEU A 450 -8.40 12.48 -4.80
C LEU A 450 -8.79 13.87 -5.33
N ASP A 451 -8.90 14.87 -4.45
CA ASP A 451 -9.20 16.26 -4.81
C ASP A 451 -8.11 16.86 -5.71
N SER A 452 -6.85 16.51 -5.45
CA SER A 452 -5.71 16.97 -6.25
C SER A 452 -5.79 16.42 -7.67
N LEU A 453 -6.03 15.11 -7.82
CA LEU A 453 -6.21 14.49 -9.14
C LEU A 453 -7.44 15.05 -9.87
N ALA A 454 -8.54 15.27 -9.15
CA ALA A 454 -9.75 15.89 -9.71
C ALA A 454 -9.48 17.31 -10.21
N ARG A 455 -8.69 18.11 -9.47
CA ARG A 455 -8.31 19.47 -9.86
C ARG A 455 -7.42 19.51 -11.10
N MET A 456 -6.52 18.54 -11.27
CA MET A 456 -5.73 18.43 -12.50
C MET A 456 -6.62 18.10 -13.71
N GLY A 457 -7.75 17.40 -13.49
CA GLY A 457 -8.64 16.97 -14.56
C GLY A 457 -7.86 16.18 -15.62
N ASP A 458 -8.17 16.39 -16.89
CA ASP A 458 -7.48 15.70 -18.00
C ASP A 458 -6.25 16.45 -18.52
N LYS A 459 -5.73 17.41 -17.73
CA LYS A 459 -4.48 18.08 -18.08
C LYS A 459 -3.32 17.12 -17.82
N GLY A 460 -2.45 16.93 -18.81
CA GLY A 460 -1.29 16.04 -18.73
C GLY A 460 -1.65 14.54 -18.81
N THR A 461 -0.63 13.70 -19.01
CA THR A 461 -0.83 12.25 -19.03
C THR A 461 -1.22 11.74 -17.63
N ARG A 462 -1.76 10.51 -17.56
CA ARG A 462 -2.07 9.86 -16.28
C ARG A 462 -0.83 9.83 -15.37
N ASP A 463 0.31 9.45 -15.91
CA ASP A 463 1.56 9.33 -15.19
C ASP A 463 2.15 10.69 -14.78
N GLU A 464 2.02 11.74 -15.61
CA GLU A 464 2.35 13.13 -15.23
C GLU A 464 1.56 13.59 -13.98
N ARG A 465 0.25 13.33 -13.94
CA ARG A 465 -0.61 13.69 -12.78
C ARG A 465 -0.22 12.96 -11.50
N HIS A 466 0.14 11.68 -11.60
CA HIS A 466 0.53 10.88 -10.44
C HIS A 466 1.93 11.24 -9.93
N ARG A 467 2.86 11.56 -10.83
CA ARG A 467 4.16 12.16 -10.44
C ARG A 467 3.99 13.51 -9.77
N ALA A 468 3.13 14.37 -10.30
CA ALA A 468 2.83 15.65 -9.68
C ALA A 468 2.30 15.44 -8.26
N LEU A 469 1.38 14.47 -8.06
CA LEU A 469 0.89 14.11 -6.74
C LEU A 469 2.01 13.61 -5.79
N ALA A 470 2.89 12.72 -6.26
CA ALA A 470 4.03 12.22 -5.46
C ALA A 470 5.04 13.33 -5.13
N SER A 471 5.48 14.11 -6.12
CA SER A 471 6.37 15.25 -5.95
C SER A 471 5.82 16.25 -4.94
N ALA A 472 4.54 16.57 -5.07
CA ALA A 472 3.90 17.54 -4.20
C ALA A 472 3.68 16.99 -2.78
N THR A 473 3.46 15.69 -2.63
CA THR A 473 3.46 15.00 -1.33
C THR A 473 4.81 15.18 -0.63
N TYR A 474 5.91 14.89 -1.33
CA TYR A 474 7.27 15.09 -0.82
C TYR A 474 7.54 16.55 -0.44
N ALA A 475 7.20 17.51 -1.32
CA ALA A 475 7.42 18.93 -1.07
C ALA A 475 6.61 19.44 0.14
N ARG A 476 5.37 18.97 0.29
CA ARG A 476 4.49 19.40 1.38
C ARG A 476 4.83 18.73 2.72
N GLN A 477 5.40 17.52 2.70
CA GLN A 477 5.99 16.91 3.89
C GLN A 477 7.11 17.75 4.50
N ALA A 478 7.88 18.47 3.66
CA ALA A 478 8.92 19.37 4.14
C ALA A 478 8.37 20.68 4.74
N SER A 479 7.09 21.00 4.55
CA SER A 479 6.49 22.26 5.04
C SER A 479 6.21 22.27 6.54
N GLY A 480 6.19 21.10 7.20
CA GLY A 480 5.81 20.97 8.62
C GLY A 480 4.31 21.16 8.89
N LEU A 481 3.48 21.35 7.86
CA LEU A 481 2.02 21.40 7.99
C LEU A 481 1.42 19.98 7.94
N PRO A 482 0.35 19.70 8.70
CA PRO A 482 -0.40 18.45 8.59
C PRO A 482 -1.14 18.36 7.25
N GLY A 483 -1.43 17.13 6.81
CA GLY A 483 -1.95 16.85 5.48
C GLY A 483 -3.25 17.59 5.12
N HIS A 484 -4.16 17.78 6.09
CA HIS A 484 -5.44 18.47 5.84
C HIS A 484 -5.27 19.96 5.48
N ARG A 485 -4.14 20.57 5.86
CA ARG A 485 -3.82 21.98 5.59
C ARG A 485 -3.02 22.18 4.29
N TRP A 486 -2.66 21.12 3.59
CA TRP A 486 -1.91 21.21 2.35
C TRP A 486 -2.71 21.86 1.22
N ALA A 487 -2.02 22.66 0.40
CA ALA A 487 -2.54 23.04 -0.91
C ALA A 487 -2.73 21.78 -1.78
N LEU A 488 -3.69 21.80 -2.71
CA LEU A 488 -3.87 20.71 -3.67
C LEU A 488 -2.68 20.62 -4.62
N ALA A 489 -2.37 19.41 -5.07
CA ALA A 489 -1.34 19.21 -6.09
C ALA A 489 -1.77 19.78 -7.44
N GLU A 490 -0.80 20.34 -8.15
CA GLU A 490 -0.95 20.88 -9.51
C GLU A 490 0.11 20.24 -10.41
N LEU A 491 -0.11 20.19 -11.71
CA LEU A 491 0.83 19.55 -12.65
C LEU A 491 2.25 20.12 -12.58
N ASP A 492 2.36 21.42 -12.29
CA ASP A 492 3.63 22.13 -12.20
C ASP A 492 4.46 21.69 -10.97
N ASP A 493 3.89 20.91 -10.04
CA ASP A 493 4.63 20.31 -8.92
C ASP A 493 5.68 19.28 -9.40
N SER A 494 5.58 18.73 -10.63
CA SER A 494 6.58 17.83 -11.20
C SER A 494 7.77 18.62 -11.80
N THR A 495 8.84 18.81 -11.02
CA THR A 495 9.89 19.80 -11.33
C THR A 495 10.96 19.39 -12.35
N ASP A 496 11.12 18.11 -12.70
CA ASP A 496 12.08 17.70 -13.75
C ASP A 496 11.41 16.90 -14.87
N TRP A 497 11.05 17.62 -15.93
CA TRP A 497 10.46 17.05 -17.13
C TRP A 497 11.35 16.00 -17.80
N ARG A 498 12.68 16.06 -17.62
CA ARG A 498 13.63 15.13 -18.29
C ARG A 498 13.34 13.67 -17.92
N HIS A 499 12.74 13.49 -16.75
CA HIS A 499 12.40 12.20 -16.18
C HIS A 499 11.02 11.69 -16.63
N SER A 500 10.20 12.54 -17.25
CA SER A 500 8.85 12.22 -17.72
C SER A 500 8.81 11.46 -19.06
N PHE A 501 9.96 11.32 -19.73
CA PHE A 501 10.07 10.77 -21.09
C PHE A 501 11.20 9.72 -21.18
N ARG A 502 11.43 8.95 -20.10
CA ARG A 502 12.45 7.89 -20.02
C ARG A 502 11.94 6.57 -20.57
N THR A 503 10.70 6.18 -20.24
CA THR A 503 10.11 4.91 -20.65
C THR A 503 8.85 5.10 -21.50
N VAL A 504 8.49 4.06 -22.25
CA VAL A 504 7.27 4.04 -23.07
C VAL A 504 6.02 4.22 -22.22
N ALA A 505 5.96 3.58 -21.04
CA ALA A 505 4.80 3.66 -20.14
C ALA A 505 4.42 5.10 -19.75
N GLN A 506 5.40 6.01 -19.71
CA GLN A 506 5.21 7.40 -19.28
C GLN A 506 4.53 8.27 -20.36
N ILE A 507 4.64 7.87 -21.63
CA ILE A 507 4.17 8.65 -22.79
C ILE A 507 3.08 7.96 -23.61
N MET A 508 2.88 6.65 -23.45
CA MET A 508 1.90 5.91 -24.23
C MET A 508 0.46 6.31 -23.88
N SER A 509 -0.43 6.24 -24.85
CA SER A 509 -1.87 6.26 -24.59
C SER A 509 -2.33 4.89 -24.11
N ARG A 510 -3.15 4.87 -23.05
CA ARG A 510 -3.83 3.68 -22.52
C ARG A 510 -5.29 3.59 -22.93
N ASP A 511 -5.88 4.70 -23.36
CA ASP A 511 -7.21 4.72 -23.95
C ASP A 511 -7.06 4.37 -25.43
N VAL A 512 -7.21 3.08 -25.73
CA VAL A 512 -6.92 2.53 -27.06
C VAL A 512 -8.18 1.96 -27.67
N PHE A 513 -8.58 2.52 -28.80
CA PHE A 513 -9.67 1.99 -29.60
C PHE A 513 -9.18 0.84 -30.47
N THR A 514 -9.82 -0.32 -30.36
CA THR A 514 -9.47 -1.54 -31.11
C THR A 514 -10.65 -2.04 -31.94
N VAL A 515 -10.35 -2.91 -32.91
CA VAL A 515 -11.34 -3.62 -33.73
C VAL A 515 -11.00 -5.11 -33.78
N HIS A 516 -11.98 -5.95 -34.12
CA HIS A 516 -11.80 -7.39 -34.33
C HIS A 516 -11.48 -7.70 -35.80
N PRO A 517 -10.74 -8.79 -36.13
CA PRO A 517 -10.45 -9.16 -37.52
C PRO A 517 -11.68 -9.36 -38.41
N GLU A 518 -12.80 -9.77 -37.81
CA GLU A 518 -14.06 -10.01 -38.51
C GLU A 518 -14.93 -8.74 -38.67
N ASP A 519 -14.53 -7.62 -38.05
CA ASP A 519 -15.28 -6.37 -38.19
C ASP A 519 -15.19 -5.83 -39.61
N VAL A 520 -16.21 -5.06 -40.01
CA VAL A 520 -16.21 -4.36 -41.30
C VAL A 520 -15.20 -3.22 -41.28
N ILE A 521 -14.47 -3.03 -42.39
CA ILE A 521 -13.44 -2.00 -42.49
C ILE A 521 -13.98 -0.58 -42.25
N ASP A 522 -15.24 -0.33 -42.58
CA ASP A 522 -15.93 0.96 -42.37
C ASP A 522 -16.01 1.36 -40.89
N LEU A 523 -16.04 0.38 -39.97
CA LEU A 523 -15.97 0.66 -38.53
C LEU A 523 -14.61 1.27 -38.17
N ALA A 524 -13.51 0.66 -38.64
CA ALA A 524 -12.17 1.18 -38.39
C ALA A 524 -11.96 2.56 -39.03
N VAL A 525 -12.54 2.82 -40.20
CA VAL A 525 -12.53 4.16 -40.84
C VAL A 525 -13.27 5.16 -39.97
N SER A 526 -14.45 4.79 -39.48
CA SER A 526 -15.28 5.66 -38.64
C SER A 526 -14.61 5.97 -37.31
N LEU A 527 -13.99 4.98 -36.66
CA LEU A 527 -13.21 5.18 -35.43
C LEU A 527 -12.03 6.14 -35.64
N MET A 528 -11.29 6.01 -36.75
CA MET A 528 -10.21 6.94 -37.08
C MET A 528 -10.70 8.39 -37.25
N ASP A 529 -11.90 8.58 -37.81
CA ASP A 529 -12.51 9.90 -37.99
C ASP A 529 -13.02 10.47 -36.67
N TRP A 530 -13.84 9.70 -35.93
CA TRP A 530 -14.49 10.12 -34.69
C TRP A 530 -13.49 10.42 -33.58
N GLU A 531 -12.50 9.56 -33.40
CA GLU A 531 -11.51 9.67 -32.32
C GLU A 531 -10.24 10.40 -32.78
N HIS A 532 -10.20 10.86 -34.03
CA HIS A 532 -9.06 11.56 -34.63
C HIS A 532 -7.73 10.79 -34.54
N ILE A 533 -7.79 9.45 -34.63
CA ILE A 533 -6.64 8.55 -34.54
C ILE A 533 -6.18 8.06 -35.91
N ARG A 534 -4.86 7.82 -36.05
CA ARG A 534 -4.25 7.34 -37.32
C ARG A 534 -4.03 5.83 -37.38
N TYR A 535 -4.08 5.19 -36.22
CA TYR A 535 -3.75 3.78 -36.04
C TYR A 535 -4.82 3.13 -35.19
N VAL A 536 -5.26 1.93 -35.58
CA VAL A 536 -6.24 1.14 -34.84
C VAL A 536 -5.67 -0.27 -34.69
N PRO A 537 -5.28 -0.68 -33.47
CA PRO A 537 -4.87 -2.06 -33.19
C PRO A 537 -6.03 -3.04 -33.44
N VAL A 538 -5.69 -4.25 -33.85
CA VAL A 538 -6.65 -5.32 -34.11
C VAL A 538 -6.44 -6.44 -33.11
N GLU A 539 -7.47 -6.78 -32.36
CA GLU A 539 -7.45 -7.78 -31.29
C GLU A 539 -8.39 -8.94 -31.61
N ASP A 540 -7.98 -10.15 -31.25
CA ASP A 540 -8.89 -11.30 -31.31
C ASP A 540 -9.85 -11.32 -30.10
N SER A 541 -10.75 -12.31 -30.07
CA SER A 541 -11.69 -12.50 -28.96
C SER A 541 -11.03 -12.81 -27.60
N HIS A 542 -9.72 -13.09 -27.56
CA HIS A 542 -8.95 -13.30 -26.34
C HIS A 542 -8.16 -12.05 -25.90
N GLY A 543 -8.29 -10.93 -26.62
CA GLY A 543 -7.56 -9.69 -26.34
C GLY A 543 -6.08 -9.74 -26.77
N ALA A 544 -5.71 -10.71 -27.60
CA ALA A 544 -4.36 -10.76 -28.16
C ALA A 544 -4.27 -9.83 -29.38
N LEU A 545 -3.18 -9.07 -29.46
CA LEU A 545 -2.91 -8.20 -30.61
C LEU A 545 -2.54 -9.05 -31.84
N VAL A 546 -3.43 -9.09 -32.83
CA VAL A 546 -3.26 -9.90 -34.06
C VAL A 546 -2.97 -9.06 -35.31
N GLY A 547 -3.22 -7.75 -35.24
CA GLY A 547 -2.96 -6.85 -36.36
C GLY A 547 -2.91 -5.38 -36.01
N LEU A 548 -2.61 -4.56 -37.01
CA LEU A 548 -2.65 -3.10 -36.93
C LEU A 548 -3.17 -2.52 -38.23
N LEU A 549 -4.15 -1.62 -38.14
CA LEU A 549 -4.58 -0.77 -39.24
C LEU A 549 -3.93 0.61 -39.13
N SER A 550 -3.58 1.18 -40.27
CA SER A 550 -3.14 2.57 -40.36
C SER A 550 -3.93 3.31 -41.43
N GLN A 551 -4.13 4.61 -41.23
CA GLN A 551 -4.79 5.48 -42.20
C GLN A 551 -4.15 5.38 -43.60
N ARG A 552 -2.83 5.22 -43.68
CA ARG A 552 -2.10 5.01 -44.94
C ARG A 552 -2.53 3.73 -45.67
N MET A 553 -2.88 2.67 -44.96
CA MET A 553 -3.38 1.42 -45.56
C MET A 553 -4.76 1.61 -46.16
N LEU A 554 -5.64 2.34 -45.48
CA LEU A 554 -6.97 2.70 -45.99
C LEU A 554 -6.86 3.55 -47.26
N MET A 555 -5.95 4.55 -47.28
CA MET A 555 -5.71 5.36 -48.47
C MET A 555 -5.20 4.54 -49.66
N ARG A 556 -4.31 3.57 -49.42
CA ARG A 556 -3.85 2.63 -50.46
C ARG A 556 -4.97 1.73 -50.97
N LEU A 557 -5.86 1.29 -50.07
CA LEU A 557 -7.03 0.48 -50.43
C LEU A 557 -7.97 1.25 -51.37
N VAL A 558 -8.27 2.51 -51.05
CA VAL A 558 -9.07 3.41 -51.90
C VAL A 558 -8.41 3.63 -53.25
N ALA A 559 -7.10 3.94 -53.27
CA ALA A 559 -6.36 4.16 -54.51
C ALA A 559 -6.32 2.92 -55.42
N LYS A 560 -6.13 1.72 -54.85
CA LYS A 560 -6.13 0.45 -55.59
C LYS A 560 -7.52 0.07 -56.13
N ARG A 561 -8.59 0.48 -55.44
CA ARG A 561 -9.99 0.21 -55.87
C ARG A 561 -10.48 1.14 -56.99
N GLY A 562 -9.74 2.21 -57.31
CA GLY A 562 -9.83 2.91 -58.61
C GLY A 562 -11.25 3.30 -59.06
N GLY A 563 -12.09 3.82 -58.16
CA GLY A 563 -13.45 4.29 -58.50
C GLY A 563 -14.42 3.23 -59.04
N LYS A 564 -14.04 1.94 -59.06
CA LYS A 564 -14.96 0.85 -59.39
C LYS A 564 -15.82 0.54 -58.17
N ARG A 565 -17.15 0.59 -58.34
CA ARG A 565 -18.09 0.02 -57.35
C ARG A 565 -17.62 -1.40 -57.05
N ALA A 566 -17.23 -1.61 -55.80
CA ALA A 566 -16.74 -2.89 -55.30
C ALA A 566 -17.82 -3.96 -55.46
N SER A 567 -17.41 -5.23 -55.45
CA SER A 567 -18.30 -6.34 -55.12
C SER A 567 -19.17 -6.00 -53.91
N ASP A 568 -20.45 -6.39 -53.90
CA ASP A 568 -21.44 -6.07 -52.84
C ASP A 568 -21.10 -6.61 -51.43
N ALA A 569 -19.97 -7.30 -51.25
CA ALA A 569 -19.53 -7.80 -49.95
C ALA A 569 -18.64 -6.76 -49.22
N PRO A 570 -18.95 -6.40 -47.96
CA PRO A 570 -18.09 -5.56 -47.14
C PRO A 570 -16.74 -6.25 -46.88
N LEU A 571 -15.65 -5.49 -46.94
CA LEU A 571 -14.31 -5.98 -46.57
C LEU A 571 -14.22 -6.12 -45.07
N SER A 572 -13.57 -7.19 -44.61
CA SER A 572 -13.21 -7.32 -43.19
C SER A 572 -11.89 -6.62 -42.87
N VAL A 573 -11.73 -6.25 -41.60
CA VAL A 573 -10.48 -5.74 -41.05
C VAL A 573 -9.32 -6.71 -41.31
N GLY A 574 -9.55 -8.01 -41.11
CA GLY A 574 -8.55 -9.07 -41.26
C GLY A 574 -7.96 -9.20 -42.66
N GLU A 575 -8.73 -8.80 -43.69
CA GLU A 575 -8.27 -8.76 -45.09
C GLU A 575 -7.34 -7.59 -45.40
N VAL A 576 -7.41 -6.52 -44.60
CA VAL A 576 -6.68 -5.26 -44.84
C VAL A 576 -5.52 -5.09 -43.86
N MET A 577 -5.65 -5.55 -42.61
CA MET A 577 -4.70 -5.30 -41.53
C MET A 577 -3.27 -5.78 -41.80
N SER A 578 -2.30 -5.14 -41.14
CA SER A 578 -0.94 -5.64 -41.09
C SER A 578 -0.87 -6.71 -40.03
N LYS A 579 -0.56 -7.95 -40.42
CA LYS A 579 -0.38 -9.07 -39.49
C LYS A 579 0.95 -8.93 -38.74
N ASN A 580 1.00 -9.38 -37.49
CA ASN A 580 2.18 -9.37 -36.63
C ASN A 580 2.85 -7.98 -36.54
N PRO A 581 2.13 -6.95 -36.01
CA PRO A 581 2.70 -5.62 -35.87
C PRO A 581 3.94 -5.64 -34.97
N VAL A 582 4.87 -4.74 -35.23
CA VAL A 582 6.05 -4.53 -34.37
C VAL A 582 5.59 -3.91 -33.06
N THR A 583 5.87 -4.55 -31.93
CA THR A 583 5.42 -4.12 -30.60
C THR A 583 6.57 -3.63 -29.74
N ILE A 584 6.28 -3.06 -28.57
CA ILE A 584 7.26 -2.64 -27.58
C ILE A 584 6.75 -2.93 -26.15
N SER A 585 7.65 -3.07 -25.17
CA SER A 585 7.29 -3.24 -23.75
C SER A 585 7.05 -1.88 -23.09
N PRO A 586 6.12 -1.76 -22.12
CA PRO A 586 5.95 -0.52 -21.35
C PRO A 586 7.23 -0.08 -20.61
N GLY A 587 8.08 -1.03 -20.21
CA GLY A 587 9.35 -0.76 -19.53
C GLY A 587 10.51 -0.38 -20.46
N ASP A 588 10.35 -0.51 -21.79
CA ASP A 588 11.39 -0.12 -22.73
C ASP A 588 11.60 1.40 -22.72
N THR A 589 12.81 1.84 -23.08
CA THR A 589 13.13 3.26 -23.12
C THR A 589 12.46 3.96 -24.31
N THR A 590 12.16 5.24 -24.12
CA THR A 590 11.61 6.12 -25.15
C THR A 590 12.57 6.25 -26.34
N LEU A 591 13.89 6.17 -26.10
CA LEU A 591 14.90 6.11 -27.16
C LEU A 591 14.85 4.80 -27.94
N ALA A 592 14.74 3.65 -27.26
CA ALA A 592 14.58 2.37 -27.94
C ALA A 592 13.31 2.33 -28.81
N ALA A 593 12.24 2.99 -28.37
CA ALA A 593 11.03 3.17 -29.16
C ALA A 593 11.28 4.00 -30.44
N ILE A 594 11.98 5.14 -30.32
CA ILE A 594 12.36 5.99 -31.46
C ILE A 594 13.25 5.23 -32.44
N ASP A 595 14.28 4.55 -31.94
CA ASP A 595 15.22 3.77 -32.77
C ASP A 595 14.48 2.68 -33.54
N LYS A 596 13.59 1.95 -32.86
CA LYS A 596 12.75 0.92 -33.47
C LYS A 596 11.79 1.49 -34.53
N MET A 597 11.17 2.65 -34.27
CA MET A 597 10.33 3.34 -35.23
C MET A 597 11.12 3.77 -36.49
N ASN A 598 12.32 4.31 -36.29
CA ASN A 598 13.20 4.76 -37.37
C ASN A 598 13.73 3.61 -38.22
N GLU A 599 14.24 2.55 -37.59
CA GLU A 599 14.77 1.35 -38.26
C GLU A 599 13.69 0.68 -39.11
N MET A 600 12.51 0.47 -38.53
CA MET A 600 11.40 -0.22 -39.19
C MET A 600 10.57 0.71 -40.09
N LYS A 601 10.81 2.02 -40.07
CA LYS A 601 10.08 3.07 -40.80
C LYS A 601 8.57 3.02 -40.53
N ILE A 602 8.23 2.95 -39.24
CA ILE A 602 6.85 2.89 -38.72
C ILE A 602 6.61 4.05 -37.77
N GLY A 603 5.38 4.57 -37.77
CA GLY A 603 5.01 5.71 -36.92
C GLY A 603 4.20 5.36 -35.67
N CYS A 604 4.11 4.07 -35.36
CA CYS A 604 3.29 3.52 -34.29
C CYS A 604 3.87 2.21 -33.78
N LEU A 605 3.91 2.06 -32.46
CA LEU A 605 4.25 0.84 -31.75
C LEU A 605 3.10 0.53 -30.77
N PRO A 606 2.31 -0.53 -31.01
CA PRO A 606 1.46 -1.11 -29.98
C PRO A 606 2.32 -1.56 -28.80
N VAL A 607 1.90 -1.22 -27.59
CA VAL A 607 2.61 -1.56 -26.35
C VAL A 607 1.99 -2.84 -25.79
N VAL A 608 2.81 -3.88 -25.64
CA VAL A 608 2.36 -5.21 -25.23
C VAL A 608 3.09 -5.65 -23.97
N GLU A 609 2.33 -6.12 -22.99
CA GLU A 609 2.85 -6.69 -21.75
C GLU A 609 2.21 -8.06 -21.53
N SER A 610 3.03 -9.08 -21.26
CA SER A 610 2.56 -10.46 -21.07
C SER A 610 1.62 -10.97 -22.19
N GLY A 611 1.89 -10.56 -23.44
CA GLY A 611 1.14 -10.96 -24.62
C GLY A 611 -0.17 -10.22 -24.87
N ARG A 612 -0.53 -9.23 -24.04
CA ARG A 612 -1.75 -8.42 -24.19
C ARG A 612 -1.42 -6.98 -24.54
N LEU A 613 -2.27 -6.34 -25.34
CA LEU A 613 -2.17 -4.91 -25.63
C LEU A 613 -2.49 -4.11 -24.36
N VAL A 614 -1.58 -3.22 -23.96
CA VAL A 614 -1.73 -2.37 -22.77
C VAL A 614 -1.66 -0.87 -23.07
N GLY A 615 -1.36 -0.52 -24.32
CA GLY A 615 -1.28 0.86 -24.78
C GLY A 615 -0.78 0.98 -26.21
N ILE A 616 -0.60 2.21 -26.66
CA ILE A 616 -0.06 2.55 -27.97
C ILE A 616 0.83 3.78 -27.85
N VAL A 617 1.97 3.77 -28.53
CA VAL A 617 2.83 4.96 -28.68
C VAL A 617 3.03 5.26 -30.15
N THR A 618 2.90 6.52 -30.52
CA THR A 618 2.92 7.02 -31.90
C THR A 618 3.90 8.17 -32.04
N GLU A 619 4.24 8.53 -33.28
CA GLU A 619 5.01 9.73 -33.58
C GLU A 619 4.44 11.00 -32.93
N HIS A 620 3.11 11.09 -32.77
CA HIS A 620 2.49 12.26 -32.15
C HIS A 620 2.89 12.42 -30.69
N ASP A 621 2.96 11.32 -29.95
CA ASP A 621 3.36 11.32 -28.53
C ASP A 621 4.80 11.84 -28.36
N PHE A 622 5.69 11.47 -29.29
CA PHE A 622 7.06 12.00 -29.32
C PHE A 622 7.14 13.45 -29.76
N VAL A 623 6.30 13.88 -30.71
CA VAL A 623 6.22 15.30 -31.13
C VAL A 623 5.72 16.16 -29.98
N ASP A 624 4.72 15.70 -29.24
CA ASP A 624 4.18 16.41 -28.08
C ASP A 624 5.19 16.47 -26.94
N ALA A 625 5.89 15.35 -26.68
CA ALA A 625 7.03 15.32 -25.77
C ALA A 625 8.08 16.35 -26.21
N ALA A 626 8.56 16.29 -27.46
CA ALA A 626 9.56 17.20 -28.00
C ALA A 626 9.11 18.66 -27.96
N ALA A 627 7.85 18.96 -28.25
CA ALA A 627 7.29 20.31 -28.18
C ALA A 627 7.32 20.85 -26.74
N LYS A 628 6.98 20.02 -25.74
CA LYS A 628 7.14 20.37 -24.32
C LYS A 628 8.62 20.70 -24.01
N LEU A 629 9.57 19.86 -24.46
CA LEU A 629 11.01 20.08 -24.23
C LEU A 629 11.52 21.37 -24.87
N LEU A 630 11.12 21.61 -26.13
CA LEU A 630 11.56 22.75 -26.92
C LEU A 630 11.02 24.06 -26.36
N ARG A 631 9.73 24.12 -25.99
CA ARG A 631 9.16 25.31 -25.32
C ARG A 631 9.94 25.64 -24.05
N GLN A 632 10.23 24.63 -23.22
CA GLN A 632 10.97 24.84 -21.98
C GLN A 632 12.41 25.28 -22.20
N THR A 633 13.11 24.70 -23.18
CA THR A 633 14.53 24.98 -23.45
C THR A 633 14.72 26.31 -24.19
N LEU A 634 13.80 26.67 -25.10
CA LEU A 634 13.92 27.85 -25.98
C LEU A 634 13.22 29.09 -25.43
N GLU A 635 12.10 28.95 -24.70
CA GLU A 635 11.34 30.10 -24.18
C GLU A 635 11.86 30.61 -22.82
N GLY A 636 12.89 29.99 -22.26
CA GLY A 636 13.64 30.52 -21.11
C GLY A 636 12.80 30.79 -19.86
N ARG A 637 11.69 30.06 -19.62
CA ARG A 637 10.98 30.12 -18.34
C ARG A 637 11.79 29.34 -17.29
N PRO A 638 12.38 29.99 -16.27
CA PRO A 638 12.96 29.25 -15.16
C PRO A 638 11.81 28.74 -14.27
N ILE A 639 11.79 27.44 -14.02
CA ILE A 639 11.07 26.89 -12.86
C ILE A 639 12.12 26.65 -11.79
N GLY A 640 12.16 27.57 -10.84
CA GLY A 640 12.93 27.54 -9.62
C GLY A 640 12.14 28.35 -8.59
N PRO A 641 12.45 28.26 -7.28
CA PRO A 641 11.59 28.81 -6.26
C PRO A 641 11.42 30.32 -6.49
N LYS A 642 10.27 30.88 -6.10
CA LYS A 642 10.31 32.23 -5.53
C LYS A 642 11.30 32.13 -4.36
N LYS A 643 12.55 32.52 -4.57
CA LYS A 643 13.45 32.86 -3.45
C LYS A 643 12.63 33.78 -2.56
N GLY A 644 12.54 33.42 -1.28
CA GLY A 644 11.83 34.22 -0.29
C GLY A 644 12.23 35.68 -0.43
N GLN A 645 11.24 36.57 -0.40
CA GLN A 645 11.47 37.94 0.02
C GLN A 645 11.87 37.88 1.50
N ALA A 646 13.15 37.65 1.73
CA ALA A 646 13.85 38.12 2.91
C ALA A 646 14.91 39.10 2.40
N ASP A 647 14.82 40.32 2.91
CA ASP A 647 15.80 41.41 2.91
C ASP A 647 16.10 42.19 1.61
N ALA A 648 15.47 43.38 1.53
CA ALA A 648 16.13 44.69 1.45
C ALA A 648 15.04 45.80 1.34
N GLY A 649 14.96 46.84 2.17
CA GLY A 649 15.82 47.26 3.26
C GLY A 649 15.32 48.56 3.91
N SER A 650 16.21 49.11 4.75
CA SER A 650 16.18 50.39 5.50
C SER A 650 15.17 50.53 6.63
#